data_AF-A0A9E2UGE6-F1
#
_entry.id   AF-A0A9E2UGE6-F1
#
_cell.length_a   1.000
_cell.length_b   1.000
_cell.length_c   1.000
_cell.angle_alpha   90.00
_cell.angle_beta   90.00
_cell.angle_gamma   90.00
#
_symmetry.space_group_name_H-M   'P 1'
#
loop_
_entity.id
_entity.type
_entity.pdbx_description
1 polymer ?
#
loop_
_entity_poly.entity_id
_entity_poly.type
_entity_poly.pdbx_seq_one_letter_code
_entity_poly.pdbx_strand_id
1 'polypeptide(L)'
;MADDDTPPENPNFNSIPKGGLFGTNIIVSGIANPNVRALIDGMGWATAPNGTQSARVMTYSFATSVADYGAAYPNQGVLKDFGVLTGSQEKAVQDSLGLIASYTELTFTPAANATAAASTLRFAQTGGTTSYGYFPGDGRTGGDVFLASSGDVPDPPATYYGTDGFLTIMHEIGHALGLKHGHEADPNGALAPSVNDNEFSIMTYASYFGANTSKPTAAIPGSSPQSYMMFDIAALQELYGANFSKRGTTAVYTWSPATGQEFINGKPAPFSGTSSTNTIFTTVWTMGALATYDLSAFNGNQVDDLRPGRWLNFSTAQLASLNDQVPAGTPGYMAQGNVYNALLYNGDKRSEISNIMTGNGNNIVWGNDIDNYIQTGSGNDTIYAGTGNDVITAGSGVNTAIFSTGYDVLRDTLANLNGDTVYNFATKGSLDVLGALVGRNSLTIKSAGQAVFEFAGTYTTLNGNFVGGDFMVAQRGSGSSADTSLAFVPYLPTLVERQAVASSAINGIADQAFLTGDGSVQFTMNFNSAVSWFANELGDYQVSPDGTIHDVHILYGDSLAVGSAQQSLNLGTPGVGQRIGFFLVQNGFNVYGALPDDLSFVAQGGSTPSNVNSDTPLVLQSASRGQLTSTQVFHSFAALNPDGANQVLSGMMPSGQDLFIGFEDTQLSRSDRDFNDVVVSVHANKGIG
;
A
#
# COMPACT_ATOMS: atom_id res chain seq x y z
N MET A 1 -21.00 13.73 -26.85
CA MET A 1 -21.86 12.67 -26.29
C MET A 1 -23.31 13.03 -26.61
N ALA A 2 -24.06 12.15 -27.27
CA ALA A 2 -25.48 12.32 -27.55
C ALA A 2 -26.16 11.10 -26.95
N ASP A 3 -26.68 11.28 -25.75
CA ASP A 3 -27.23 10.22 -24.94
C ASP A 3 -28.64 10.61 -24.46
N ASP A 4 -29.55 9.64 -24.44
CA ASP A 4 -30.93 9.78 -23.97
C ASP A 4 -31.26 8.54 -23.13
N ASP A 5 -31.10 8.73 -21.83
CA ASP A 5 -30.55 7.74 -20.91
C ASP A 5 -31.53 7.30 -19.84
N THR A 6 -32.81 7.55 -20.07
CA THR A 6 -33.83 6.82 -19.34
C THR A 6 -34.10 5.55 -20.15
N PRO A 7 -33.54 4.39 -19.79
CA PRO A 7 -33.93 3.15 -20.46
C PRO A 7 -35.44 3.03 -20.33
N PRO A 8 -36.17 2.75 -21.43
CA PRO A 8 -37.62 2.71 -21.37
C PRO A 8 -38.05 1.64 -20.37
N GLU A 9 -38.60 2.06 -19.23
CA GLU A 9 -39.24 1.18 -18.26
C GLU A 9 -40.40 0.46 -18.95
N ASN A 10 -40.18 -0.78 -19.40
CA ASN A 10 -41.25 -1.59 -19.96
C ASN A 10 -41.69 -2.66 -18.96
N PRO A 11 -42.90 -2.54 -18.36
CA PRO A 11 -43.39 -3.44 -17.33
C PRO A 11 -43.81 -4.84 -17.83
N ASN A 12 -43.59 -5.17 -19.10
CA ASN A 12 -43.95 -6.49 -19.65
C ASN A 12 -42.79 -7.50 -19.50
N PHE A 13 -42.65 -8.03 -18.29
CA PHE A 13 -41.73 -9.12 -17.94
C PHE A 13 -42.20 -10.46 -18.51
N ASN A 14 -41.80 -10.78 -19.74
CA ASN A 14 -41.70 -12.20 -20.10
C ASN A 14 -40.43 -12.74 -19.44
N SER A 15 -40.58 -13.52 -18.36
CA SER A 15 -39.50 -14.10 -17.56
C SER A 15 -38.62 -15.04 -18.40
N ILE A 16 -37.53 -14.53 -18.97
CA ILE A 16 -36.53 -15.35 -19.65
C ILE A 16 -35.18 -15.03 -19.01
N PRO A 17 -34.54 -16.00 -18.34
CA PRO A 17 -33.19 -15.82 -17.82
C PRO A 17 -32.23 -15.39 -18.93
N LYS A 18 -31.37 -14.40 -18.66
CA LYS A 18 -30.40 -13.85 -19.60
C LYS A 18 -29.06 -14.57 -19.48
N GLY A 19 -28.79 -15.49 -20.40
CA GLY A 19 -27.62 -16.39 -20.29
C GLY A 19 -27.64 -17.25 -19.03
N GLY A 20 -28.83 -17.53 -18.48
CA GLY A 20 -29.00 -18.24 -17.21
C GLY A 20 -28.90 -17.36 -15.94
N LEU A 21 -28.76 -16.04 -16.09
CA LEU A 21 -28.76 -15.09 -14.98
C LEU A 21 -30.11 -14.34 -14.86
N PHE A 22 -30.31 -13.72 -13.69
CA PHE A 22 -31.52 -13.04 -13.29
C PHE A 22 -31.20 -11.64 -12.76
N GLY A 23 -32.09 -10.68 -13.01
CA GLY A 23 -32.00 -9.38 -12.35
C GLY A 23 -32.45 -9.51 -10.90
N THR A 24 -31.72 -8.92 -9.97
CA THR A 24 -32.08 -8.92 -8.55
C THR A 24 -31.90 -7.53 -7.95
N ASN A 25 -32.70 -7.23 -6.92
CA ASN A 25 -32.53 -6.02 -6.13
C ASN A 25 -31.29 -6.15 -5.24
N ILE A 26 -30.48 -5.10 -5.21
CA ILE A 26 -29.29 -5.01 -4.37
C ILE A 26 -29.55 -4.02 -3.23
N ILE A 27 -29.21 -4.44 -2.02
CA ILE A 27 -29.35 -3.61 -0.82
C ILE A 27 -28.19 -2.62 -0.77
N VAL A 28 -28.43 -1.40 -1.23
CA VAL A 28 -27.40 -0.34 -1.27
C VAL A 28 -27.25 0.42 0.06
N SER A 29 -28.15 0.20 1.03
CA SER A 29 -28.10 0.89 2.33
C SER A 29 -26.86 0.56 3.17
N GLY A 30 -26.17 -0.55 2.85
CA GLY A 30 -24.91 -0.95 3.48
C GLY A 30 -23.67 -0.26 2.89
N ILE A 31 -23.80 0.41 1.74
CA ILE A 31 -22.67 1.06 1.06
C ILE A 31 -22.39 2.39 1.75
N ALA A 32 -21.24 2.46 2.42
CA ALA A 32 -20.86 3.59 3.28
C ALA A 32 -20.58 4.88 2.49
N ASN A 33 -19.94 4.77 1.32
CA ASN A 33 -19.60 5.93 0.50
C ASN A 33 -20.82 6.40 -0.33
N PRO A 34 -21.36 7.61 -0.09
CA PRO A 34 -22.54 8.10 -0.79
C PRO A 34 -22.32 8.29 -2.29
N ASN A 35 -21.10 8.59 -2.74
CA ASN A 35 -20.80 8.77 -4.17
C ASN A 35 -20.77 7.41 -4.90
N VAL A 36 -20.27 6.36 -4.26
CA VAL A 36 -20.35 4.99 -4.80
C VAL A 36 -21.80 4.54 -4.89
N ARG A 37 -22.58 4.77 -3.82
CA ARG A 37 -24.01 4.44 -3.80
C ARG A 37 -24.80 5.21 -4.86
N ALA A 38 -24.44 6.46 -5.13
CA ALA A 38 -25.08 7.31 -6.14
C ALA A 38 -24.89 6.80 -7.58
N LEU A 39 -24.01 5.83 -7.82
CA LEU A 39 -23.86 5.19 -9.13
C LEU A 39 -24.67 3.91 -9.28
N ILE A 40 -25.32 3.41 -8.24
CA ILE A 40 -26.01 2.12 -8.29
C ILE A 40 -27.51 2.35 -8.47
N ASP A 41 -28.09 1.78 -9.51
CA ASP A 41 -29.54 1.80 -9.77
C ASP A 41 -30.33 1.04 -8.69
N GLY A 42 -29.71 0.00 -8.14
CA GLY A 42 -30.33 -0.91 -7.18
C GLY A 42 -30.63 -2.28 -7.77
N MET A 43 -30.26 -2.50 -9.03
CA MET A 43 -30.33 -3.78 -9.72
C MET A 43 -28.93 -4.36 -9.99
N GLY A 44 -28.82 -5.69 -9.97
CA GLY A 44 -27.61 -6.41 -10.38
C GLY A 44 -27.93 -7.82 -10.88
N TRP A 45 -26.93 -8.49 -11.45
CA TRP A 45 -27.08 -9.86 -11.94
C TRP A 45 -26.83 -10.91 -10.85
N ALA A 46 -27.74 -11.88 -10.74
CA ALA A 46 -27.67 -13.00 -9.82
C ALA A 46 -27.81 -14.37 -10.50
N THR A 47 -27.37 -15.43 -9.81
CA THR A 47 -27.42 -16.82 -10.29
C THR A 47 -28.78 -17.49 -10.13
N ALA A 48 -29.71 -16.85 -9.42
CA ALA A 48 -31.07 -17.34 -9.19
C ALA A 48 -32.07 -16.17 -9.08
N PRO A 49 -33.37 -16.39 -9.40
CA PRO A 49 -34.40 -15.38 -9.25
C PRO A 49 -34.49 -14.88 -7.79
N ASN A 50 -34.49 -13.56 -7.59
CA ASN A 50 -34.44 -12.93 -6.25
C ASN A 50 -33.28 -13.43 -5.37
N GLY A 51 -32.22 -13.95 -5.98
CA GLY A 51 -31.05 -14.45 -5.27
C GLY A 51 -30.19 -13.31 -4.73
N THR A 52 -29.49 -13.58 -3.64
CA THR A 52 -28.50 -12.65 -3.06
C THR A 52 -27.07 -12.93 -3.51
N GLN A 53 -26.85 -14.00 -4.29
CA GLN A 53 -25.55 -14.35 -4.84
C GLN A 53 -25.36 -13.65 -6.19
N SER A 54 -24.46 -12.66 -6.21
CA SER A 54 -24.07 -11.98 -7.44
C SER A 54 -23.43 -12.94 -8.45
N ALA A 55 -23.62 -12.64 -9.72
CA ALA A 55 -22.96 -13.36 -10.81
C ALA A 55 -21.43 -13.28 -10.70
N ARG A 56 -20.78 -14.31 -11.27
CA ARG A 56 -19.31 -14.43 -11.41
C ARG A 56 -18.88 -14.74 -12.84
N VAL A 57 -19.80 -15.28 -13.64
CA VAL A 57 -19.59 -15.58 -15.05
C VAL A 57 -20.76 -14.97 -15.81
N MET A 58 -20.47 -14.17 -16.82
CA MET A 58 -21.46 -13.63 -17.74
C MET A 58 -21.12 -14.04 -19.16
N THR A 59 -22.14 -14.40 -19.93
CA THR A 59 -21.97 -14.66 -21.35
C THR A 59 -22.30 -13.42 -22.16
N TYR A 60 -21.55 -13.17 -23.24
CA TYR A 60 -21.80 -12.04 -24.13
C TYR A 60 -21.80 -12.44 -25.61
N SER A 61 -22.49 -11.67 -26.44
CA SER A 61 -22.52 -11.91 -27.89
C SER A 61 -22.77 -10.64 -28.70
N PHE A 62 -22.24 -10.62 -29.92
CA PHE A 62 -22.58 -9.63 -30.94
C PHE A 62 -23.75 -10.15 -31.79
N ALA A 63 -24.85 -9.40 -31.80
CA ALA A 63 -26.01 -9.78 -32.61
C ALA A 63 -25.70 -9.57 -34.09
N THR A 64 -26.14 -10.51 -34.92
CA THR A 64 -25.91 -10.51 -36.37
C THR A 64 -27.19 -10.20 -37.16
N SER A 65 -28.35 -10.29 -36.51
CA SER A 65 -29.63 -9.92 -37.11
C SER A 65 -30.68 -9.56 -36.05
N VAL A 66 -31.74 -8.87 -36.49
CA VAL A 66 -32.93 -8.58 -35.66
C VAL A 66 -33.56 -9.87 -35.08
N ALA A 67 -33.42 -11.01 -35.77
CA ALA A 67 -33.97 -12.28 -35.31
C ALA A 67 -33.35 -12.77 -33.98
N ASP A 68 -32.13 -12.34 -33.65
CA ASP A 68 -31.44 -12.68 -32.40
C ASP A 68 -32.17 -12.14 -31.15
N TYR A 69 -32.92 -11.03 -31.32
CA TYR A 69 -33.77 -10.43 -30.27
C TYR A 69 -35.16 -11.08 -30.18
N GLY A 70 -35.56 -11.82 -31.21
CA GLY A 70 -36.84 -12.50 -31.34
C GLY A 70 -37.99 -11.55 -31.69
N ALA A 71 -39.01 -12.09 -32.38
CA ALA A 71 -40.13 -11.30 -32.91
C ALA A 71 -40.98 -10.57 -31.85
N ALA A 72 -40.89 -10.97 -30.58
CA ALA A 72 -41.61 -10.35 -29.45
C ALA A 72 -40.70 -9.48 -28.58
N TYR A 73 -39.66 -8.87 -29.16
CA TYR A 73 -38.80 -7.95 -28.42
C TYR A 73 -39.61 -6.72 -27.94
N PRO A 74 -39.55 -6.33 -26.65
CA PRO A 74 -40.43 -5.30 -26.10
C PRO A 74 -40.29 -3.92 -26.74
N ASN A 75 -39.06 -3.52 -27.09
CA ASN A 75 -38.80 -2.23 -27.74
C ASN A 75 -38.46 -2.43 -29.23
N GLN A 76 -39.48 -2.46 -30.08
CA GLN A 76 -39.28 -2.61 -31.53
C GLN A 76 -38.60 -1.39 -32.17
N GLY A 77 -38.61 -0.23 -31.50
CA GLY A 77 -38.02 1.01 -32.00
C GLY A 77 -36.50 0.92 -32.13
N VAL A 78 -35.82 0.36 -31.12
CA VAL A 78 -34.35 0.19 -31.14
C VAL A 78 -33.84 -0.85 -32.14
N LEU A 79 -34.75 -1.68 -32.67
CA LEU A 79 -34.45 -2.65 -33.72
C LEU A 79 -34.66 -2.08 -35.14
N LYS A 80 -35.22 -0.87 -35.24
CA LYS A 80 -35.38 -0.17 -36.51
C LYS A 80 -34.00 0.26 -37.02
N ASP A 81 -33.75 -0.01 -38.31
CA ASP A 81 -32.46 0.24 -38.96
C ASP A 81 -31.28 -0.39 -38.20
N PHE A 82 -31.51 -1.61 -37.68
CA PHE A 82 -30.51 -2.44 -37.01
C PHE A 82 -29.21 -2.54 -37.81
N GLY A 83 -28.09 -2.41 -37.09
CA GLY A 83 -26.75 -2.66 -37.62
C GLY A 83 -25.99 -3.68 -36.76
N VAL A 84 -25.01 -4.32 -37.38
CA VAL A 84 -24.01 -5.14 -36.66
C VAL A 84 -22.88 -4.24 -36.18
N LEU A 85 -22.23 -4.62 -35.07
CA LEU A 85 -21.05 -3.89 -34.63
C LEU A 85 -19.92 -4.01 -35.65
N THR A 86 -19.11 -2.98 -35.77
CA THR A 86 -17.86 -3.02 -36.52
C THR A 86 -16.79 -3.78 -35.74
N GLY A 87 -15.72 -4.22 -36.41
CA GLY A 87 -14.60 -4.90 -35.72
C GLY A 87 -13.95 -4.04 -34.63
N SER A 88 -13.89 -2.71 -34.81
CA SER A 88 -13.39 -1.78 -33.79
C SER A 88 -14.33 -1.69 -32.59
N GLN A 89 -15.66 -1.66 -32.81
CA GLN A 89 -16.64 -1.67 -31.73
C GLN A 89 -16.61 -2.99 -30.96
N GLU A 90 -16.53 -4.13 -31.64
CA GLU A 90 -16.40 -5.44 -30.99
C GLU A 90 -15.15 -5.50 -30.11
N LYS A 91 -14.02 -4.98 -30.61
CA LYS A 91 -12.77 -4.89 -29.85
C LYS A 91 -12.89 -3.94 -28.66
N ALA A 92 -13.52 -2.78 -28.81
CA ALA A 92 -13.77 -1.83 -27.72
C ALA A 92 -14.65 -2.43 -26.62
N VAL A 93 -15.70 -3.17 -26.99
CA VAL A 93 -16.53 -3.93 -26.04
C VAL A 93 -15.67 -4.96 -25.30
N GLN A 94 -14.85 -5.73 -26.00
CA GLN A 94 -13.98 -6.74 -25.39
C GLN A 94 -12.97 -6.12 -24.41
N ASP A 95 -12.36 -4.98 -24.76
CA ASP A 95 -11.44 -4.28 -23.88
C ASP A 95 -12.17 -3.72 -22.64
N SER A 96 -13.37 -3.16 -22.79
CA SER A 96 -14.23 -2.72 -21.67
C SER A 96 -14.59 -3.86 -20.71
N LEU A 97 -15.02 -5.01 -21.25
CA LEU A 97 -15.29 -6.21 -20.44
C LEU A 97 -14.00 -6.73 -19.75
N GLY A 98 -12.85 -6.59 -20.41
CA GLY A 98 -11.54 -6.90 -19.84
C GLY A 98 -11.17 -6.01 -18.66
N LEU A 99 -11.41 -4.70 -18.76
CA LEU A 99 -11.24 -3.74 -17.66
C LEU A 99 -12.11 -4.14 -16.46
N ILE A 100 -13.41 -4.37 -16.68
CA ILE A 100 -14.34 -4.78 -15.61
C ILE A 100 -13.89 -6.08 -14.93
N ALA A 101 -13.44 -7.07 -15.69
CA ALA A 101 -12.91 -8.32 -15.15
C ALA A 101 -11.60 -8.12 -14.37
N SER A 102 -10.82 -7.10 -14.69
CA SER A 102 -9.62 -6.74 -13.92
C SER A 102 -9.98 -6.12 -12.56
N TYR A 103 -11.12 -5.43 -12.46
CA TYR A 103 -11.58 -4.77 -11.23
C TYR A 103 -12.38 -5.68 -10.31
N THR A 104 -13.12 -6.63 -10.89
CA THR A 104 -14.15 -7.41 -10.20
C THR A 104 -13.94 -8.92 -10.28
N GLU A 105 -14.70 -9.70 -9.51
CA GLU A 105 -14.70 -11.17 -9.63
C GLU A 105 -15.48 -11.68 -10.86
N LEU A 106 -15.87 -10.81 -11.80
CA LEU A 106 -16.54 -11.20 -13.03
C LEU A 106 -15.57 -11.79 -14.05
N THR A 107 -16.06 -12.77 -14.78
CA THR A 107 -15.46 -13.29 -16.00
C THR A 107 -16.48 -13.23 -17.13
N PHE A 108 -16.02 -12.83 -18.32
CA PHE A 108 -16.87 -12.71 -19.51
C PHE A 108 -16.49 -13.76 -20.54
N THR A 109 -17.49 -14.46 -21.07
CA THR A 109 -17.28 -15.54 -22.04
C THR A 109 -18.16 -15.34 -23.28
N PRO A 110 -17.63 -15.51 -24.50
CA PRO A 110 -18.46 -15.43 -25.70
C PRO A 110 -19.53 -16.52 -25.70
N ALA A 111 -20.77 -16.16 -26.01
CA ALA A 111 -21.87 -17.09 -26.23
C ALA A 111 -21.85 -17.64 -27.67
N ALA A 112 -22.38 -18.85 -27.85
CA ALA A 112 -22.44 -19.50 -29.17
C ALA A 112 -23.42 -18.84 -30.15
N ASN A 113 -24.42 -18.10 -29.65
CA ASN A 113 -25.40 -17.36 -30.44
C ASN A 113 -25.92 -16.17 -29.61
N ALA A 114 -26.52 -15.18 -30.28
CA ALA A 114 -26.98 -13.94 -29.66
C ALA A 114 -28.43 -13.99 -29.12
N THR A 115 -28.90 -15.16 -28.71
CA THR A 115 -30.24 -15.29 -28.11
C THR A 115 -30.22 -14.90 -26.63
N ALA A 116 -31.36 -14.42 -26.12
CA ALA A 116 -31.52 -14.09 -24.69
C ALA A 116 -31.19 -15.28 -23.77
N ALA A 117 -31.47 -16.52 -24.20
CA ALA A 117 -31.17 -17.71 -23.40
C ALA A 117 -29.66 -18.04 -23.33
N ALA A 118 -28.89 -17.64 -24.34
CA ALA A 118 -27.46 -17.94 -24.43
C ALA A 118 -26.57 -16.82 -23.88
N SER A 119 -27.03 -15.57 -23.94
CA SER A 119 -26.24 -14.37 -23.62
C SER A 119 -26.86 -13.55 -22.50
N THR A 120 -26.06 -13.26 -21.48
CA THR A 120 -26.39 -12.22 -20.49
C THR A 120 -26.36 -10.85 -21.15
N LEU A 121 -25.26 -10.55 -21.86
CA LEU A 121 -25.05 -9.27 -22.54
C LEU A 121 -25.13 -9.43 -24.06
N ARG A 122 -25.86 -8.56 -24.74
CA ARG A 122 -25.95 -8.58 -26.21
C ARG A 122 -25.72 -7.21 -26.78
N PHE A 123 -24.94 -7.15 -27.86
CA PHE A 123 -24.51 -5.90 -28.45
C PHE A 123 -24.99 -5.80 -29.91
N ALA A 124 -25.55 -4.66 -30.27
CA ALA A 124 -25.94 -4.33 -31.64
C ALA A 124 -25.83 -2.83 -31.91
N GLN A 125 -25.94 -2.41 -33.18
CA GLN A 125 -26.20 -1.02 -33.50
C GLN A 125 -27.70 -0.77 -33.66
N THR A 126 -28.14 0.44 -33.34
CA THR A 126 -29.48 0.96 -33.57
C THR A 126 -29.47 2.11 -34.58
N GLY A 127 -30.55 2.28 -35.35
CA GLY A 127 -30.74 3.38 -36.29
C GLY A 127 -30.85 4.78 -35.67
N GLY A 128 -30.89 4.86 -34.33
CA GLY A 128 -31.04 6.10 -33.58
C GLY A 128 -29.77 6.96 -33.55
N THR A 129 -29.89 8.11 -32.90
CA THR A 129 -28.77 9.05 -32.64
C THR A 129 -28.20 8.95 -31.22
N THR A 130 -28.80 8.11 -30.37
CA THR A 130 -28.35 7.85 -29.00
C THR A 130 -28.16 6.36 -28.78
N SER A 131 -27.23 6.03 -27.87
CA SER A 131 -26.94 4.66 -27.46
C SER A 131 -27.80 4.30 -26.24
N TYR A 132 -27.87 3.01 -25.89
CA TYR A 132 -28.64 2.54 -24.74
C TYR A 132 -28.04 1.28 -24.14
N GLY A 133 -28.03 1.20 -22.81
CA GLY A 133 -27.74 0.02 -22.01
C GLY A 133 -28.93 -0.32 -21.13
N TYR A 134 -29.51 -1.50 -21.31
CA TYR A 134 -30.62 -1.94 -20.47
C TYR A 134 -30.10 -2.54 -19.17
N PHE A 135 -30.56 -2.02 -18.04
CA PHE A 135 -30.24 -2.52 -16.70
C PHE A 135 -30.43 -4.04 -16.52
N PRO A 136 -29.78 -4.64 -15.50
CA PRO A 136 -30.04 -6.00 -15.10
C PRO A 136 -31.54 -6.25 -14.83
N GLY A 137 -32.09 -7.31 -15.41
CA GLY A 137 -33.51 -7.58 -15.31
C GLY A 137 -33.92 -8.94 -15.89
N ASP A 138 -35.07 -9.45 -15.43
CA ASP A 138 -35.64 -10.73 -15.87
C ASP A 138 -36.39 -10.65 -17.22
N GLY A 139 -36.49 -9.43 -17.77
CA GLY A 139 -37.08 -9.15 -19.07
C GLY A 139 -36.11 -9.42 -20.22
N ARG A 140 -36.65 -9.66 -21.42
CA ARG A 140 -35.87 -9.94 -22.64
C ARG A 140 -34.83 -8.87 -22.98
N THR A 141 -35.06 -7.62 -22.56
CA THR A 141 -34.20 -6.46 -22.80
C THR A 141 -33.00 -6.39 -21.86
N GLY A 142 -33.06 -6.96 -20.64
CA GLY A 142 -32.03 -6.74 -19.62
C GLY A 142 -30.65 -7.15 -20.09
N GLY A 143 -29.65 -6.30 -19.91
CA GLY A 143 -28.27 -6.53 -20.38
C GLY A 143 -28.04 -6.35 -21.88
N ASP A 144 -29.06 -5.96 -22.66
CA ASP A 144 -28.84 -5.59 -24.06
C ASP A 144 -28.25 -4.18 -24.14
N VAL A 145 -27.32 -3.99 -25.07
CA VAL A 145 -26.63 -2.73 -25.34
C VAL A 145 -26.76 -2.42 -26.84
N PHE A 146 -27.27 -1.23 -27.15
CA PHE A 146 -27.44 -0.74 -28.52
C PHE A 146 -26.61 0.52 -28.72
N LEU A 147 -25.70 0.50 -29.69
CA LEU A 147 -24.87 1.65 -30.04
C LEU A 147 -25.50 2.41 -31.20
N ALA A 148 -25.56 3.75 -31.11
CA ALA A 148 -26.06 4.56 -32.22
C ALA A 148 -25.25 4.34 -33.51
N SER A 149 -25.93 4.13 -34.64
CA SER A 149 -25.30 3.98 -35.96
C SER A 149 -24.98 5.32 -36.65
N SER A 150 -25.46 6.43 -36.10
CA SER A 150 -25.18 7.80 -36.54
C SER A 150 -25.13 8.75 -35.33
N GLY A 151 -24.39 9.85 -35.41
CA GLY A 151 -24.20 10.77 -34.27
C GLY A 151 -22.85 10.61 -33.57
N ASP A 152 -22.83 10.73 -32.23
CA ASP A 152 -21.63 10.91 -31.40
C ASP A 152 -20.85 9.63 -31.04
N VAL A 153 -21.29 8.46 -31.53
CA VAL A 153 -20.49 7.22 -31.50
C VAL A 153 -20.05 6.86 -32.92
N PRO A 154 -19.21 7.68 -33.59
CA PRO A 154 -18.60 7.24 -34.84
C PRO A 154 -17.83 5.96 -34.57
N ASP A 155 -17.81 5.06 -35.56
CA ASP A 155 -16.99 3.84 -35.52
C ASP A 155 -15.61 4.17 -34.94
N PRO A 156 -15.27 3.68 -33.73
CA PRO A 156 -14.06 4.08 -33.05
C PRO A 156 -12.86 3.86 -33.99
N PRO A 157 -11.98 4.85 -34.18
CA PRO A 157 -10.78 4.64 -34.96
C PRO A 157 -9.96 3.53 -34.31
N ALA A 158 -9.02 2.93 -35.03
CA ALA A 158 -8.13 1.90 -34.47
C ALA A 158 -7.40 2.34 -33.17
N THR A 159 -7.29 3.66 -32.93
CA THR A 159 -6.82 4.30 -31.70
C THR A 159 -7.99 4.93 -30.93
N TYR A 160 -8.86 4.13 -30.31
CA TYR A 160 -10.09 4.61 -29.67
C TYR A 160 -9.96 4.99 -28.19
N TYR A 161 -8.83 4.70 -27.55
CA TYR A 161 -8.59 5.15 -26.19
C TYR A 161 -8.59 6.69 -26.13
N GLY A 162 -9.33 7.25 -25.18
CA GLY A 162 -9.50 8.69 -25.02
C GLY A 162 -10.54 9.33 -25.94
N THR A 163 -11.30 8.52 -26.69
CA THR A 163 -12.41 9.01 -27.51
C THR A 163 -13.76 8.90 -26.79
N ASP A 164 -14.68 9.81 -27.10
CA ASP A 164 -16.07 9.73 -26.62
C ASP A 164 -16.77 8.44 -27.06
N GLY A 165 -16.40 7.87 -28.21
CA GLY A 165 -16.95 6.60 -28.67
C GLY A 165 -16.59 5.44 -27.74
N PHE A 166 -15.34 5.38 -27.26
CA PHE A 166 -14.94 4.38 -26.27
C PHE A 166 -15.56 4.65 -24.89
N LEU A 167 -15.60 5.92 -24.48
CA LEU A 167 -16.27 6.34 -23.25
C LEU A 167 -17.73 5.89 -23.23
N THR A 168 -18.47 6.13 -24.32
CA THR A 168 -19.88 5.73 -24.47
C THR A 168 -20.03 4.21 -24.39
N ILE A 169 -19.18 3.44 -25.08
CA ILE A 169 -19.24 1.97 -25.00
C ILE A 169 -19.04 1.48 -23.55
N MET A 170 -18.10 2.06 -22.81
CA MET A 170 -17.92 1.74 -21.38
C MET A 170 -19.15 2.16 -20.55
N HIS A 171 -19.69 3.35 -20.79
CA HIS A 171 -20.87 3.89 -20.13
C HIS A 171 -22.08 2.94 -20.25
N GLU A 172 -22.42 2.53 -21.47
CA GLU A 172 -23.56 1.65 -21.72
C GLU A 172 -23.41 0.25 -21.12
N ILE A 173 -22.18 -0.26 -21.08
CA ILE A 173 -21.88 -1.51 -20.38
C ILE A 173 -22.05 -1.32 -18.87
N GLY A 174 -21.71 -0.15 -18.34
CA GLY A 174 -22.02 0.26 -16.96
C GLY A 174 -23.50 0.10 -16.63
N HIS A 175 -24.39 0.65 -17.47
CA HIS A 175 -25.84 0.45 -17.34
C HIS A 175 -26.24 -1.02 -17.38
N ALA A 176 -25.74 -1.78 -18.35
CA ALA A 176 -26.03 -3.21 -18.47
C ALA A 176 -25.56 -4.04 -17.25
N LEU A 177 -24.66 -3.48 -16.43
CA LEU A 177 -24.17 -4.06 -15.19
C LEU A 177 -24.83 -3.48 -13.93
N GLY A 178 -25.71 -2.48 -14.03
CA GLY A 178 -26.47 -1.93 -12.89
C GLY A 178 -26.01 -0.55 -12.41
N LEU A 179 -25.11 0.11 -13.15
CA LEU A 179 -24.71 1.49 -12.82
C LEU A 179 -25.66 2.49 -13.47
N LYS A 180 -26.22 3.43 -12.72
CA LYS A 180 -27.03 4.54 -13.25
C LYS A 180 -26.20 5.81 -13.42
N HIS A 181 -26.83 6.88 -13.89
CA HIS A 181 -26.18 8.17 -13.93
C HIS A 181 -25.81 8.70 -12.55
N GLY A 182 -24.58 9.21 -12.46
CA GLY A 182 -24.08 9.83 -11.25
C GLY A 182 -24.73 11.16 -10.91
N HIS A 183 -25.27 11.90 -11.89
CA HIS A 183 -25.89 13.20 -11.64
C HIS A 183 -27.39 13.12 -11.28
N GLU A 184 -28.02 11.96 -11.45
CA GLU A 184 -29.43 11.74 -11.13
C GLU A 184 -29.61 11.48 -9.63
N ALA A 185 -30.61 12.11 -9.02
CA ALA A 185 -30.85 11.98 -7.59
C ALA A 185 -31.60 10.70 -7.20
N ASP A 186 -32.38 10.14 -8.11
CA ASP A 186 -33.21 8.96 -7.89
C ASP A 186 -32.75 7.85 -8.85
N PRO A 187 -32.63 6.60 -8.40
CA PRO A 187 -32.60 6.16 -7.00
C PRO A 187 -31.30 6.56 -6.28
N ASN A 188 -31.23 6.35 -4.96
CA ASN A 188 -29.97 6.26 -4.21
C ASN A 188 -29.04 7.50 -4.11
N GLY A 189 -29.47 8.66 -4.62
CA GLY A 189 -28.74 9.93 -4.55
C GLY A 189 -27.87 10.20 -5.78
N ALA A 190 -27.27 11.39 -5.81
CA ALA A 190 -26.36 11.85 -6.85
C ALA A 190 -24.93 12.05 -6.30
N LEU A 191 -23.94 11.99 -7.19
CA LEU A 191 -22.56 12.39 -6.94
C LEU A 191 -22.52 13.80 -6.35
N ALA A 192 -21.68 14.00 -5.35
CA ALA A 192 -21.47 15.33 -4.79
C ALA A 192 -20.90 16.27 -5.87
N PRO A 193 -21.27 17.57 -5.88
CA PRO A 193 -20.82 18.52 -6.89
C PRO A 193 -19.29 18.60 -7.06
N SER A 194 -18.53 18.33 -6.01
CA SER A 194 -17.06 18.34 -6.00
C SER A 194 -16.42 17.07 -6.59
N VAL A 195 -17.22 16.10 -7.04
CA VAL A 195 -16.76 14.89 -7.73
C VAL A 195 -17.71 14.47 -8.87
N ASN A 196 -18.58 15.37 -9.32
CA ASN A 196 -19.52 15.09 -10.40
C ASN A 196 -18.93 15.53 -11.75
N ASP A 197 -17.91 14.80 -12.20
CA ASP A 197 -17.44 14.83 -13.58
C ASP A 197 -16.71 13.53 -13.97
N ASN A 198 -16.26 13.49 -15.22
CA ASN A 198 -15.56 12.34 -15.80
C ASN A 198 -14.17 12.06 -15.19
N GLU A 199 -13.64 12.89 -14.28
CA GLU A 199 -12.44 12.54 -13.51
C GLU A 199 -12.74 11.47 -12.45
N PHE A 200 -13.99 11.34 -12.03
CA PHE A 200 -14.38 10.46 -10.91
C PHE A 200 -15.36 9.36 -11.30
N SER A 201 -16.20 9.61 -12.32
CA SER A 201 -17.14 8.62 -12.85
C SER A 201 -17.41 8.86 -14.33
N ILE A 202 -17.33 7.82 -15.16
CA ILE A 202 -17.77 7.89 -16.55
C ILE A 202 -19.30 7.92 -16.68
N MET A 203 -20.01 7.58 -15.60
CA MET A 203 -21.48 7.51 -15.56
C MET A 203 -22.15 8.89 -15.39
N THR A 204 -21.44 10.00 -15.57
CA THR A 204 -22.03 11.34 -15.53
C THR A 204 -21.86 12.07 -16.85
N TYR A 205 -22.84 12.94 -17.12
CA TYR A 205 -22.87 13.84 -18.27
C TYR A 205 -21.90 14.99 -18.19
N ALA A 206 -21.38 15.25 -16.99
CA ALA A 206 -20.39 16.29 -16.79
C ALA A 206 -19.01 15.78 -17.18
N SER A 207 -18.46 16.31 -18.28
CA SER A 207 -17.06 16.10 -18.61
C SER A 207 -16.10 16.90 -17.73
N TYR A 208 -16.57 18.01 -17.16
CA TYR A 208 -15.82 18.89 -16.26
C TYR A 208 -16.70 19.40 -15.12
N PHE A 209 -16.08 19.80 -14.01
CA PHE A 209 -16.77 20.37 -12.85
C PHE A 209 -17.72 21.54 -13.17
N GLY A 210 -18.94 21.43 -12.68
CA GLY A 210 -19.96 22.47 -12.84
C GLY A 210 -20.62 22.52 -14.21
N ALA A 211 -20.37 21.53 -15.07
CA ALA A 211 -21.09 21.35 -16.33
C ALA A 211 -22.61 21.22 -16.11
N ASN A 212 -23.40 21.71 -17.07
CA ASN A 212 -24.85 21.55 -17.06
C ASN A 212 -25.24 20.14 -17.52
N THR A 213 -25.57 19.25 -16.59
CA THR A 213 -25.92 17.85 -16.84
C THR A 213 -27.34 17.65 -17.38
N SER A 214 -28.07 18.70 -17.80
CA SER A 214 -29.31 18.53 -18.58
C SER A 214 -29.06 17.90 -19.95
N LYS A 215 -27.81 17.94 -20.40
CA LYS A 215 -27.28 17.28 -21.59
C LYS A 215 -25.83 16.89 -21.31
N PRO A 216 -25.32 15.84 -21.95
CA PRO A 216 -23.90 15.52 -21.87
C PRO A 216 -23.02 16.65 -22.43
N THR A 217 -21.91 16.92 -21.74
CA THR A 217 -20.79 17.74 -22.25
C THR A 217 -19.65 16.83 -22.70
N ALA A 218 -18.72 17.37 -23.49
CA ALA A 218 -17.64 16.58 -24.09
C ALA A 218 -16.25 17.13 -23.74
N ALA A 219 -15.30 16.21 -23.64
CA ALA A 219 -13.88 16.52 -23.62
C ALA A 219 -13.38 16.79 -25.05
N ILE A 220 -12.22 17.43 -25.18
CA ILE A 220 -11.56 17.55 -26.47
C ILE A 220 -11.24 16.15 -27.01
N PRO A 221 -11.45 15.85 -28.31
CA PRO A 221 -11.16 14.53 -28.86
C PRO A 221 -9.76 14.01 -28.50
N GLY A 222 -9.69 12.84 -27.86
CA GLY A 222 -8.47 12.25 -27.31
C GLY A 222 -8.28 12.45 -25.80
N SER A 223 -9.12 13.27 -25.15
CA SER A 223 -9.05 13.62 -23.73
C SER A 223 -10.13 12.96 -22.85
N SER A 224 -10.93 12.04 -23.37
CA SER A 224 -11.93 11.32 -22.57
C SER A 224 -11.25 10.26 -21.69
N PRO A 225 -11.89 9.77 -20.60
CA PRO A 225 -11.35 8.68 -19.81
C PRO A 225 -11.00 7.43 -20.65
N GLN A 226 -9.88 6.81 -20.33
CA GLN A 226 -9.39 5.58 -20.97
C GLN A 226 -9.75 4.32 -20.19
N SER A 227 -10.40 4.47 -19.04
CA SER A 227 -10.90 3.39 -18.19
C SER A 227 -12.19 3.81 -17.48
N TYR A 228 -12.81 2.88 -16.76
CA TYR A 228 -13.73 3.22 -15.68
C TYR A 228 -12.95 3.98 -14.60
N MET A 229 -13.60 4.96 -13.97
CA MET A 229 -12.98 5.83 -12.96
C MET A 229 -13.28 5.36 -11.54
N MET A 230 -12.66 5.98 -10.53
CA MET A 230 -12.59 5.44 -9.18
C MET A 230 -13.95 5.07 -8.54
N PHE A 231 -15.02 5.84 -8.79
CA PHE A 231 -16.34 5.52 -8.26
C PHE A 231 -17.04 4.43 -9.07
N ASP A 232 -16.81 4.37 -10.38
CA ASP A 232 -17.34 3.30 -11.23
C ASP A 232 -16.75 1.95 -10.81
N ILE A 233 -15.43 1.90 -10.62
CA ILE A 233 -14.70 0.72 -10.15
C ILE A 233 -15.26 0.29 -8.79
N ALA A 234 -15.37 1.20 -7.83
CA ALA A 234 -15.90 0.89 -6.51
C ALA A 234 -17.36 0.39 -6.57
N ALA A 235 -18.22 1.00 -7.39
CA ALA A 235 -19.60 0.57 -7.54
C ALA A 235 -19.69 -0.84 -8.16
N LEU A 236 -18.90 -1.12 -9.20
CA LEU A 236 -18.81 -2.47 -9.77
C LEU A 236 -18.31 -3.50 -8.76
N GLN A 237 -17.38 -3.14 -7.89
CA GLN A 237 -16.89 -4.01 -6.82
C GLN A 237 -17.95 -4.26 -5.73
N GLU A 238 -18.80 -3.29 -5.41
CA GLU A 238 -19.95 -3.51 -4.52
C GLU A 238 -20.96 -4.50 -5.12
N LEU A 239 -21.19 -4.42 -6.45
CA LEU A 239 -22.12 -5.31 -7.14
C LEU A 239 -21.55 -6.74 -7.31
N TYR A 240 -20.26 -6.86 -7.62
CA TYR A 240 -19.68 -8.12 -8.13
C TYR A 240 -18.45 -8.62 -7.38
N GLY A 241 -18.02 -7.95 -6.32
CA GLY A 241 -16.81 -8.28 -5.54
C GLY A 241 -15.54 -7.77 -6.21
N ALA A 242 -14.49 -7.51 -5.42
CA ALA A 242 -13.22 -6.99 -5.91
C ALA A 242 -12.20 -8.09 -6.27
N ASN A 243 -11.50 -7.90 -7.38
CA ASN A 243 -10.49 -8.84 -7.86
C ASN A 243 -9.16 -8.66 -7.11
N PHE A 244 -8.72 -9.65 -6.33
CA PHE A 244 -7.39 -9.69 -5.69
C PHE A 244 -6.49 -10.82 -6.21
N SER A 245 -6.68 -11.24 -7.46
CA SER A 245 -6.00 -12.40 -8.05
C SER A 245 -4.47 -12.27 -8.20
N LYS A 246 -3.90 -11.08 -7.99
CA LYS A 246 -2.45 -10.81 -8.10
C LYS A 246 -1.74 -10.69 -6.74
N ARG A 247 -2.41 -11.05 -5.64
CA ARG A 247 -1.77 -11.12 -4.31
C ARG A 247 -0.53 -12.02 -4.32
N GLY A 248 0.57 -11.52 -3.76
CA GLY A 248 1.85 -12.24 -3.72
C GLY A 248 2.67 -12.11 -5.01
N THR A 249 2.27 -11.22 -5.92
CA THR A 249 3.05 -10.86 -7.12
C THR A 249 3.42 -9.37 -7.09
N THR A 250 4.27 -8.95 -8.02
CA THR A 250 4.70 -7.55 -8.19
C THR A 250 4.23 -6.98 -9.54
N ALA A 251 3.98 -5.67 -9.57
CA ALA A 251 3.62 -4.94 -10.80
C ALA A 251 4.32 -3.58 -10.84
N VAL A 252 5.07 -3.30 -11.90
CA VAL A 252 5.66 -1.99 -12.16
C VAL A 252 4.90 -1.35 -13.30
N TYR A 253 4.22 -0.24 -13.01
CA TYR A 253 3.46 0.56 -13.96
C TYR A 253 4.34 1.71 -14.47
N THR A 254 4.43 1.85 -15.79
CA THR A 254 5.13 2.96 -16.44
C THR A 254 4.31 3.53 -17.58
N TRP A 255 4.58 4.77 -17.97
CA TRP A 255 3.96 5.43 -19.11
C TRP A 255 5.00 6.01 -20.06
N SER A 256 4.69 5.99 -21.36
CA SER A 256 5.52 6.61 -22.39
C SER A 256 5.36 8.14 -22.37
N PRO A 257 6.43 8.92 -22.17
CA PRO A 257 6.37 10.38 -22.27
C PRO A 257 6.07 10.88 -23.69
N ALA A 258 6.26 10.04 -24.71
CA ALA A 258 6.02 10.39 -26.10
C ALA A 258 4.59 10.11 -26.56
N THR A 259 3.93 9.09 -26.00
CA THR A 259 2.67 8.55 -26.54
C THR A 259 1.57 8.34 -25.50
N GLY A 260 1.88 8.41 -24.20
CA GLY A 260 0.94 8.11 -23.11
C GLY A 260 0.62 6.63 -22.93
N GLN A 261 1.24 5.73 -23.71
CA GLN A 261 1.03 4.29 -23.57
C GLN A 261 1.44 3.81 -22.18
N GLU A 262 0.54 3.09 -21.51
CA GLU A 262 0.78 2.39 -20.25
C GLU A 262 1.46 1.04 -20.47
N PHE A 263 2.37 0.67 -19.57
CA PHE A 263 3.02 -0.63 -19.51
C PHE A 263 2.93 -1.20 -18.10
N ILE A 264 2.78 -2.51 -17.99
CA ILE A 264 2.93 -3.28 -16.75
C ILE A 264 4.09 -4.25 -16.95
N ASN A 265 5.11 -4.15 -16.09
CA ASN A 265 6.32 -4.98 -16.15
C ASN A 265 6.98 -4.94 -17.54
N GLY A 266 7.05 -3.74 -18.14
CA GLY A 266 7.69 -3.48 -19.44
C GLY A 266 6.92 -3.96 -20.68
N LYS A 267 5.69 -4.46 -20.52
CA LYS A 267 4.81 -4.87 -21.63
C LYS A 267 3.60 -3.94 -21.71
N PRO A 268 3.07 -3.62 -22.90
CA PRO A 268 1.84 -2.84 -23.01
C PRO A 268 0.76 -3.41 -22.11
N ALA A 269 0.18 -2.56 -21.26
CA ALA A 269 -0.79 -3.03 -20.29
C ALA A 269 -2.03 -3.59 -21.01
N PRO A 270 -2.64 -4.69 -20.52
CA PRO A 270 -3.88 -5.18 -21.08
C PRO A 270 -4.98 -4.12 -21.02
N PHE A 271 -5.81 -4.06 -22.06
CA PHE A 271 -6.97 -3.17 -22.12
C PHE A 271 -6.65 -1.67 -21.94
N SER A 272 -5.44 -1.26 -22.33
CA SER A 272 -5.03 0.13 -22.41
C SER A 272 -4.44 0.47 -23.79
N GLY A 273 -4.28 1.75 -24.08
CA GLY A 273 -3.68 2.20 -25.33
C GLY A 273 -3.48 3.70 -25.40
N THR A 274 -2.84 4.17 -26.48
CA THR A 274 -2.58 5.58 -26.74
C THR A 274 -3.82 6.33 -27.19
N SER A 275 -3.93 7.61 -26.80
CA SER A 275 -4.92 8.55 -27.35
C SER A 275 -4.33 9.41 -28.47
N SER A 276 -5.18 10.05 -29.28
CA SER A 276 -4.75 10.96 -30.36
C SER A 276 -4.02 12.21 -29.88
N THR A 277 -4.14 12.53 -28.60
CA THR A 277 -3.49 13.68 -27.93
C THR A 277 -2.37 13.25 -26.99
N ASN A 278 -2.00 11.96 -26.96
CA ASN A 278 -1.06 11.37 -26.01
C ASN A 278 -1.43 11.60 -24.53
N THR A 279 -2.69 11.94 -24.27
CA THR A 279 -3.28 12.10 -22.94
C THR A 279 -3.21 10.78 -22.18
N ILE A 280 -2.94 10.89 -20.88
CA ILE A 280 -3.06 9.81 -19.90
C ILE A 280 -4.20 10.21 -18.97
N PHE A 281 -5.28 9.43 -18.95
CA PHE A 281 -6.44 9.68 -18.11
C PHE A 281 -7.14 8.35 -17.75
N THR A 282 -6.73 7.76 -16.64
CA THR A 282 -7.12 6.40 -16.24
C THR A 282 -7.13 6.24 -14.72
N THR A 283 -7.79 5.20 -14.22
CA THR A 283 -7.72 4.74 -12.83
C THR A 283 -7.06 3.36 -12.74
N VAL A 284 -6.10 3.20 -11.82
CA VAL A 284 -5.39 1.92 -11.61
C VAL A 284 -6.03 1.12 -10.47
N TRP A 285 -6.22 -0.17 -10.73
CA TRP A 285 -6.53 -1.19 -9.73
C TRP A 285 -5.46 -2.30 -9.80
N THR A 286 -4.72 -2.52 -8.72
CA THR A 286 -3.52 -3.39 -8.72
C THR A 286 -3.83 -4.88 -8.65
N MET A 287 -5.10 -5.25 -8.44
CA MET A 287 -5.53 -6.62 -8.17
C MET A 287 -4.82 -7.30 -6.98
N GLY A 288 -4.30 -6.53 -6.03
CA GLY A 288 -3.57 -7.05 -4.87
C GLY A 288 -2.07 -7.24 -5.07
N ALA A 289 -1.51 -6.85 -6.23
CA ALA A 289 -0.07 -6.88 -6.46
C ALA A 289 0.65 -5.82 -5.61
N LEU A 290 1.89 -6.12 -5.20
CA LEU A 290 2.80 -5.11 -4.68
C LEU A 290 3.20 -4.22 -5.86
N ALA A 291 2.63 -3.02 -5.90
CA ALA A 291 2.64 -2.16 -7.08
C ALA A 291 3.63 -0.99 -6.94
N THR A 292 4.35 -0.71 -8.01
CA THR A 292 5.24 0.45 -8.16
C THR A 292 4.75 1.33 -9.29
N TYR A 293 4.58 2.63 -9.03
CA TYR A 293 4.58 3.63 -10.10
C TYR A 293 6.00 4.07 -10.40
N ASP A 294 6.50 3.76 -11.59
CA ASP A 294 7.79 4.25 -12.07
C ASP A 294 7.57 5.37 -13.09
N LEU A 295 7.71 6.59 -12.60
CA LEU A 295 7.52 7.86 -13.29
C LEU A 295 8.87 8.53 -13.59
N SER A 296 9.98 7.79 -13.46
CA SER A 296 11.35 8.31 -13.64
C SER A 296 11.62 8.87 -15.04
N ALA A 297 10.82 8.49 -16.04
CA ALA A 297 10.89 9.02 -17.39
C ALA A 297 10.36 10.47 -17.52
N PHE A 298 9.67 11.00 -16.51
CA PHE A 298 9.03 12.31 -16.51
C PHE A 298 9.83 13.33 -15.69
N ASN A 299 10.61 14.18 -16.36
CA ASN A 299 11.54 15.09 -15.66
C ASN A 299 10.94 16.47 -15.30
N GLY A 300 9.63 16.67 -15.49
CA GLY A 300 8.94 17.87 -15.02
C GLY A 300 8.66 17.79 -13.51
N ASN A 301 8.24 18.90 -12.90
CA ASN A 301 7.75 18.89 -11.52
C ASN A 301 6.50 18.01 -11.43
N GLN A 302 6.49 17.08 -10.48
CA GLN A 302 5.38 16.17 -10.25
C GLN A 302 4.64 16.50 -8.95
N VAL A 303 3.33 16.23 -8.91
CA VAL A 303 2.50 16.32 -7.70
C VAL A 303 1.72 15.03 -7.60
N ASP A 304 2.24 14.08 -6.83
CA ASP A 304 1.80 12.69 -6.84
C ASP A 304 1.35 12.23 -5.46
N ASP A 305 0.12 11.76 -5.39
CA ASP A 305 -0.52 11.34 -4.14
C ASP A 305 -0.96 9.88 -4.24
N LEU A 306 -0.28 8.99 -3.51
CA LEU A 306 -0.52 7.54 -3.54
C LEU A 306 -1.75 7.09 -2.75
N ARG A 307 -2.43 8.01 -2.05
CA ARG A 307 -3.56 7.65 -1.20
C ARG A 307 -4.77 7.21 -2.05
N PRO A 308 -5.61 6.31 -1.54
CA PRO A 308 -6.84 5.89 -2.21
C PRO A 308 -7.75 7.07 -2.55
N GLY A 309 -8.29 7.09 -3.77
CA GLY A 309 -9.14 8.20 -4.25
C GLY A 309 -8.41 9.51 -4.53
N ARG A 310 -7.07 9.49 -4.52
CA ARG A 310 -6.21 10.60 -4.97
C ARG A 310 -5.64 10.30 -6.35
N TRP A 311 -4.76 11.16 -6.84
CA TRP A 311 -4.25 11.10 -8.20
C TRP A 311 -2.83 11.61 -8.29
N LEU A 312 -2.23 11.32 -9.43
CA LEU A 312 -0.87 11.63 -9.80
C LEU A 312 -0.89 12.68 -10.89
N ASN A 313 -0.03 13.68 -10.80
CA ASN A 313 0.15 14.71 -11.82
C ASN A 313 1.64 14.84 -12.13
N PHE A 314 2.11 13.94 -12.99
CA PHE A 314 3.52 13.84 -13.36
C PHE A 314 3.82 14.41 -14.76
N SER A 315 2.79 14.73 -15.56
CA SER A 315 2.94 15.26 -16.91
C SER A 315 1.81 16.22 -17.27
N THR A 316 2.05 17.52 -17.07
CA THR A 316 1.10 18.58 -17.46
C THR A 316 0.80 18.59 -18.95
N ALA A 317 1.74 18.12 -19.78
CA ALA A 317 1.58 18.03 -21.24
C ALA A 317 0.64 16.90 -21.68
N GLN A 318 0.36 15.93 -20.79
CA GLN A 318 -0.50 14.77 -21.07
C GLN A 318 -1.76 14.74 -20.21
N LEU A 319 -2.12 15.87 -19.58
CA LEU A 319 -3.40 16.02 -18.90
C LEU A 319 -4.56 16.11 -19.92
N ALA A 320 -5.72 15.59 -19.54
CA ALA A 320 -6.94 15.70 -20.34
C ALA A 320 -7.49 17.14 -20.36
N SER A 321 -7.92 17.60 -21.54
CA SER A 321 -8.73 18.82 -21.69
C SER A 321 -10.22 18.47 -21.72
N LEU A 322 -10.92 18.80 -20.65
CA LEU A 322 -12.24 18.25 -20.31
C LEU A 322 -13.43 19.01 -20.93
N ASN A 323 -13.18 20.09 -21.66
CA ASN A 323 -14.23 20.91 -22.26
C ASN A 323 -13.88 21.27 -23.71
N ASP A 324 -14.64 20.74 -24.67
CA ASP A 324 -14.46 20.95 -26.10
C ASP A 324 -14.96 22.32 -26.60
N GLN A 325 -15.67 23.08 -25.76
CA GLN A 325 -16.17 24.42 -26.08
C GLN A 325 -15.14 25.53 -25.80
N VAL A 326 -13.96 25.17 -25.28
CA VAL A 326 -12.85 26.10 -24.99
C VAL A 326 -11.54 25.56 -25.57
N PRO A 327 -10.51 26.41 -25.77
CA PRO A 327 -9.21 25.93 -26.23
C PRO A 327 -8.60 24.87 -25.31
N ALA A 328 -7.91 23.89 -25.89
CA ALA A 328 -7.14 22.90 -25.13
C ALA A 328 -6.14 23.59 -24.19
N GLY A 329 -5.97 23.05 -22.98
CA GLY A 329 -5.09 23.66 -21.98
C GLY A 329 -5.70 24.81 -21.18
N THR A 330 -6.99 25.14 -21.37
CA THR A 330 -7.62 26.23 -20.60
C THR A 330 -7.64 25.91 -19.11
N PRO A 331 -7.03 26.75 -18.24
CA PRO A 331 -7.04 26.52 -16.80
C PRO A 331 -8.47 26.43 -16.25
N GLY A 332 -8.71 25.44 -15.39
CA GLY A 332 -10.04 25.14 -14.83
C GLY A 332 -10.85 24.12 -15.63
N TYR A 333 -10.41 23.74 -16.83
CA TYR A 333 -10.98 22.63 -17.62
C TYR A 333 -9.93 21.56 -17.96
N MET A 334 -8.86 21.49 -17.17
CA MET A 334 -7.86 20.45 -17.25
C MET A 334 -8.10 19.45 -16.11
N ALA A 335 -7.95 18.16 -16.40
CA ALA A 335 -8.00 17.14 -15.36
C ALA A 335 -6.95 17.40 -14.27
N GLN A 336 -7.28 17.02 -13.05
CA GLN A 336 -6.42 17.23 -11.88
C GLN A 336 -5.18 16.32 -11.91
N GLY A 337 -5.29 15.14 -12.53
CA GLY A 337 -4.21 14.16 -12.64
C GLY A 337 -4.19 13.40 -13.97
N ASN A 338 -3.08 12.71 -14.20
CA ASN A 338 -2.89 11.75 -15.28
C ASN A 338 -3.45 10.37 -14.90
N VAL A 339 -3.19 9.93 -13.66
CA VAL A 339 -3.56 8.61 -13.15
C VAL A 339 -4.23 8.77 -11.79
N TYR A 340 -5.38 8.14 -11.61
CA TYR A 340 -6.14 8.15 -10.36
C TYR A 340 -5.98 6.81 -9.65
N ASN A 341 -5.93 6.85 -8.32
CA ASN A 341 -5.91 5.65 -7.49
C ASN A 341 -7.35 5.24 -7.17
N ALA A 342 -7.65 3.96 -7.37
CA ALA A 342 -8.93 3.40 -6.98
C ALA A 342 -9.19 3.58 -5.46
N LEU A 343 -10.47 3.54 -5.08
CA LEU A 343 -10.86 3.48 -3.68
C LEU A 343 -10.57 2.10 -3.09
N LEU A 344 -10.45 2.02 -1.77
CA LEU A 344 -10.34 0.74 -1.07
C LEU A 344 -11.68 -0.01 -1.12
N TYR A 345 -11.61 -1.31 -1.39
CA TYR A 345 -12.76 -2.20 -1.23
C TYR A 345 -12.89 -2.62 0.24
N ASN A 346 -13.96 -2.19 0.92
CA ASN A 346 -14.20 -2.49 2.35
C ASN A 346 -13.02 -2.16 3.29
N GLY A 347 -12.27 -1.09 2.98
CA GLY A 347 -11.08 -0.69 3.76
C GLY A 347 -9.88 -1.62 3.59
N ASP A 348 -9.91 -2.54 2.63
CA ASP A 348 -8.81 -3.46 2.36
C ASP A 348 -7.69 -2.76 1.60
N LYS A 349 -6.50 -2.72 2.22
CA LYS A 349 -5.31 -2.04 1.74
C LYS A 349 -4.58 -2.75 0.61
N ARG A 350 -4.96 -3.98 0.25
CA ARG A 350 -4.21 -4.80 -0.73
C ARG A 350 -4.09 -4.15 -2.11
N SER A 351 -5.01 -3.25 -2.47
CA SER A 351 -4.96 -2.53 -3.76
C SER A 351 -4.12 -1.26 -3.74
N GLU A 352 -3.59 -0.86 -2.57
CA GLU A 352 -2.78 0.35 -2.46
C GLU A 352 -1.44 0.21 -3.20
N ILE A 353 -0.91 1.36 -3.61
CA ILE A 353 0.37 1.45 -4.31
C ILE A 353 1.48 1.43 -3.26
N SER A 354 2.41 0.50 -3.40
CA SER A 354 3.47 0.30 -2.42
C SER A 354 4.68 1.18 -2.69
N ASN A 355 4.97 1.51 -3.94
CA ASN A 355 6.20 2.23 -4.26
C ASN A 355 5.97 3.30 -5.34
N ILE A 356 6.78 4.36 -5.29
CA ILE A 356 6.85 5.38 -6.33
C ILE A 356 8.30 5.76 -6.61
N MET A 357 8.60 5.95 -7.90
CA MET A 357 9.85 6.53 -8.39
C MET A 357 9.51 7.73 -9.25
N THR A 358 9.90 8.94 -8.83
CA THR A 358 9.66 10.16 -9.61
C THR A 358 10.84 10.47 -10.55
N GLY A 359 10.67 11.46 -11.42
CA GLY A 359 11.76 11.99 -12.24
C GLY A 359 12.49 13.16 -11.58
N ASN A 360 13.23 13.91 -12.39
CA ASN A 360 14.20 14.93 -11.95
C ASN A 360 13.63 16.34 -11.67
N GLY A 361 12.31 16.49 -11.57
CA GLY A 361 11.67 17.77 -11.23
C GLY A 361 11.72 18.07 -9.74
N ASN A 362 11.22 19.25 -9.34
CA ASN A 362 10.92 19.51 -7.92
C ASN A 362 9.56 18.87 -7.62
N ASN A 363 9.57 17.68 -7.03
CA ASN A 363 8.39 16.84 -6.87
C ASN A 363 7.75 17.04 -5.50
N ILE A 364 6.44 16.84 -5.43
CA ILE A 364 5.72 16.69 -4.17
C ILE A 364 5.06 15.32 -4.17
N VAL A 365 5.41 14.49 -3.20
CA VAL A 365 4.95 13.10 -3.10
C VAL A 365 4.25 12.89 -1.76
N TRP A 366 3.06 12.29 -1.78
CA TRP A 366 2.41 11.73 -0.60
C TRP A 366 2.37 10.21 -0.72
N GLY A 367 2.98 9.52 0.25
CA GLY A 367 2.70 8.12 0.51
C GLY A 367 1.30 7.91 1.10
N ASN A 368 0.97 6.66 1.40
CA ASN A 368 -0.33 6.22 1.88
C ASN A 368 -0.24 5.52 3.23
N ASP A 369 -1.19 4.62 3.54
CA ASP A 369 -1.29 4.02 4.87
C ASP A 369 -0.60 2.64 4.97
N ILE A 370 0.17 2.24 3.94
CA ILE A 370 1.02 1.05 3.95
C ILE A 370 2.48 1.47 3.85
N ASP A 371 3.38 0.55 4.21
CA ASP A 371 4.82 0.71 4.04
C ASP A 371 5.15 1.09 2.58
N ASN A 372 5.72 2.28 2.39
CA ASN A 372 6.10 2.79 1.08
C ASN A 372 7.61 2.81 0.84
N TYR A 373 8.02 2.45 -0.38
CA TYR A 373 9.32 2.83 -0.91
C TYR A 373 9.16 4.04 -1.83
N ILE A 374 9.67 5.20 -1.39
CA ILE A 374 9.57 6.47 -2.12
C ILE A 374 10.98 6.85 -2.59
N GLN A 375 11.17 6.91 -3.90
CA GLN A 375 12.40 7.41 -4.49
C GLN A 375 12.10 8.65 -5.32
N THR A 376 12.68 9.77 -4.93
CA THR A 376 12.65 10.98 -5.74
C THR A 376 13.98 11.15 -6.49
N GLY A 377 13.91 11.78 -7.67
CA GLY A 377 15.05 11.95 -8.57
C GLY A 377 15.99 13.05 -8.09
N SER A 378 16.55 13.82 -9.03
CA SER A 378 17.11 15.12 -8.65
C SER A 378 16.01 16.16 -8.45
N GLY A 379 16.31 17.26 -7.77
CA GLY A 379 15.38 18.37 -7.58
C GLY A 379 15.25 18.70 -6.11
N ASN A 380 14.50 19.74 -5.79
CA ASN A 380 14.14 20.03 -4.40
C ASN A 380 12.79 19.40 -4.12
N ASP A 381 12.80 18.17 -3.63
CA ASP A 381 11.59 17.37 -3.44
C ASP A 381 10.95 17.58 -2.06
N THR A 382 9.63 17.43 -1.97
CA THR A 382 8.88 17.40 -0.72
C THR A 382 8.12 16.09 -0.60
N ILE A 383 8.44 15.31 0.43
CA ILE A 383 8.00 13.92 0.57
C ILE A 383 7.25 13.79 1.89
N TYR A 384 5.97 13.45 1.82
CA TYR A 384 5.17 13.08 2.98
C TYR A 384 5.12 11.56 3.03
N ALA A 385 5.77 10.96 4.04
CA ALA A 385 5.98 9.52 4.13
C ALA A 385 4.65 8.74 4.10
N GLY A 386 3.66 9.19 4.87
CA GLY A 386 2.37 8.49 4.99
C GLY A 386 2.19 7.94 6.38
N THR A 387 1.57 6.79 6.55
CA THR A 387 1.71 5.96 7.76
C THR A 387 2.17 4.58 7.32
N GLY A 388 2.72 3.77 8.22
CA GLY A 388 3.43 2.56 7.81
C GLY A 388 4.92 2.76 8.04
N ASN A 389 5.75 1.81 7.65
CA ASN A 389 7.20 1.91 7.81
C ASN A 389 7.81 2.29 6.46
N ASP A 390 8.06 3.57 6.26
CA ASP A 390 8.43 4.11 4.95
C ASP A 390 9.94 4.18 4.76
N VAL A 391 10.41 3.90 3.54
CA VAL A 391 11.81 4.07 3.14
C VAL A 391 11.87 5.11 2.04
N ILE A 392 12.59 6.20 2.30
CA ILE A 392 12.70 7.35 1.41
C ILE A 392 14.14 7.46 0.90
N THR A 393 14.30 7.56 -0.42
CA THR A 393 15.53 8.00 -1.09
C THR A 393 15.22 9.31 -1.80
N ALA A 394 15.65 10.43 -1.24
CA ALA A 394 15.26 11.75 -1.76
C ALA A 394 16.08 12.21 -2.97
N GLY A 395 17.23 11.58 -3.23
CA GLY A 395 18.07 11.92 -4.37
C GLY A 395 18.76 13.27 -4.22
N SER A 396 19.33 13.79 -5.31
CA SER A 396 20.17 14.99 -5.23
C SER A 396 19.33 16.27 -5.19
N GLY A 397 19.66 17.20 -4.30
CA GLY A 397 19.02 18.51 -4.22
C GLY A 397 18.86 18.90 -2.76
N VAL A 398 17.98 19.86 -2.49
CA VAL A 398 17.62 20.24 -1.13
C VAL A 398 16.20 19.77 -0.88
N ASN A 399 16.08 18.61 -0.26
CA ASN A 399 14.83 17.89 -0.10
C ASN A 399 14.22 18.10 1.30
N THR A 400 12.91 17.89 1.37
CA THR A 400 12.17 17.87 2.62
C THR A 400 11.44 16.54 2.76
N ALA A 401 11.79 15.75 3.77
CA ALA A 401 11.05 14.56 4.16
C ALA A 401 10.21 14.85 5.41
N ILE A 402 8.94 14.47 5.41
CA ILE A 402 8.02 14.62 6.54
C ILE A 402 7.59 13.23 6.98
N PHE A 403 8.11 12.79 8.12
CA PHE A 403 7.75 11.53 8.76
C PHE A 403 6.42 11.63 9.51
N SER A 404 5.91 10.49 9.95
CA SER A 404 4.59 10.36 10.56
C SER A 404 4.56 9.23 11.60
N THR A 405 3.41 8.58 11.76
CA THR A 405 3.25 7.40 12.61
C THR A 405 3.74 6.16 11.86
N GLY A 406 5.00 5.81 12.08
CA GLY A 406 5.70 4.83 11.27
C GLY A 406 7.14 4.63 11.70
N TYR A 407 7.77 3.50 11.37
CA TYR A 407 9.23 3.40 11.37
C TYR A 407 9.77 3.90 10.03
N ASP A 408 10.03 5.21 9.96
CA ASP A 408 10.37 5.90 8.72
C ASP A 408 11.89 6.09 8.61
N VAL A 409 12.43 5.84 7.43
CA VAL A 409 13.87 5.94 7.14
C VAL A 409 14.10 6.87 5.96
N LEU A 410 14.89 7.94 6.17
CA LEU A 410 15.52 8.66 5.06
C LEU A 410 16.88 8.02 4.81
N ARG A 411 17.09 7.50 3.61
CA ARG A 411 18.30 6.78 3.23
C ARG A 411 18.91 7.38 1.97
N ASP A 412 20.12 7.94 2.08
CA ASP A 412 20.84 8.42 0.91
C ASP A 412 22.35 8.52 1.14
N THR A 413 23.12 8.75 0.07
CA THR A 413 24.54 9.09 0.15
C THR A 413 24.75 10.44 0.80
N LEU A 414 25.94 10.65 1.37
CA LEU A 414 26.32 11.92 1.96
C LEU A 414 26.10 13.13 1.03
N ALA A 415 26.41 12.97 -0.26
CA ALA A 415 26.27 14.06 -1.24
C ALA A 415 24.80 14.47 -1.46
N ASN A 416 23.89 13.51 -1.43
CA ASN A 416 22.47 13.75 -1.67
C ASN A 416 21.73 14.23 -0.42
N LEU A 417 22.20 13.85 0.78
CA LEU A 417 21.69 14.37 2.05
C LEU A 417 22.01 15.85 2.30
N ASN A 418 22.81 16.49 1.43
CA ASN A 418 23.31 17.84 1.67
C ASN A 418 22.22 18.92 1.52
N GLY A 419 21.88 19.56 2.64
CA GLY A 419 20.84 20.58 2.71
C GLY A 419 19.47 20.00 3.08
N ASP A 420 19.31 18.68 3.06
CA ASP A 420 18.04 18.03 3.32
C ASP A 420 17.51 18.34 4.72
N THR A 421 16.19 18.35 4.82
CA THR A 421 15.48 18.57 6.08
C THR A 421 14.46 17.45 6.32
N VAL A 422 14.53 16.83 7.49
CA VAL A 422 13.53 15.88 7.96
C VAL A 422 12.66 16.54 9.03
N TYR A 423 11.34 16.45 8.89
CA TYR A 423 10.36 16.88 9.90
C TYR A 423 9.74 15.67 10.60
N ASN A 424 9.27 15.91 11.83
CA ASN A 424 8.68 14.91 12.71
C ASN A 424 9.62 13.75 13.04
N PHE A 425 10.93 13.99 13.04
CA PHE A 425 11.90 12.99 13.45
C PHE A 425 11.71 12.66 14.94
N ALA A 426 11.53 11.38 15.25
CA ALA A 426 11.25 10.89 16.60
C ALA A 426 11.88 9.50 16.81
N THR A 427 11.47 8.77 17.86
CA THR A 427 12.02 7.44 18.21
C THR A 427 11.76 6.34 17.19
N LYS A 428 10.94 6.62 16.17
CA LYS A 428 10.70 5.73 15.04
C LYS A 428 11.22 6.30 13.73
N GLY A 429 11.97 7.40 13.75
CA GLY A 429 12.67 7.91 12.58
C GLY A 429 14.12 7.45 12.59
N SER A 430 14.66 7.10 11.42
CA SER A 430 16.10 6.98 11.21
C SER A 430 16.59 7.73 9.97
N LEU A 431 17.87 8.08 10.01
CA LEU A 431 18.63 8.60 8.88
C LEU A 431 19.75 7.60 8.57
N ASP A 432 19.72 7.03 7.37
CA ASP A 432 20.72 6.09 6.86
C ASP A 432 21.61 6.77 5.83
N VAL A 433 22.88 6.90 6.17
CA VAL A 433 23.91 7.50 5.34
C VAL A 433 24.66 6.42 4.60
N LEU A 434 24.60 6.44 3.28
CA LEU A 434 25.18 5.42 2.42
C LEU A 434 26.60 5.75 1.97
N GLY A 435 27.45 4.73 1.96
CA GLY A 435 28.85 4.85 1.52
C GLY A 435 29.78 5.58 2.50
N ALA A 436 29.35 5.87 3.73
CA ALA A 436 30.14 6.63 4.71
C ALA A 436 30.00 6.12 6.15
N LEU A 437 31.11 6.10 6.87
CA LEU A 437 31.16 5.95 8.33
C LEU A 437 31.23 7.33 8.97
N VAL A 438 30.16 7.75 9.65
CA VAL A 438 30.10 9.04 10.34
C VAL A 438 29.91 8.81 11.82
N GLY A 439 30.69 9.51 12.65
CA GLY A 439 30.67 9.34 14.10
C GLY A 439 29.68 10.28 14.79
N ARG A 440 29.31 9.97 16.03
CA ARG A 440 28.40 10.80 16.86
C ARG A 440 28.86 12.26 17.00
N ASN A 441 30.16 12.53 16.93
CA ASN A 441 30.73 13.89 17.00
C ASN A 441 30.34 14.80 15.82
N SER A 442 29.83 14.22 14.74
CA SER A 442 29.28 14.96 13.59
C SER A 442 27.88 15.50 13.83
N LEU A 443 27.26 15.22 14.97
CA LEU A 443 25.90 15.65 15.26
C LEU A 443 25.88 16.77 16.29
N THR A 444 25.35 17.92 15.87
CA THR A 444 25.05 19.08 16.74
C THR A 444 23.57 19.06 17.10
N ILE A 445 23.26 18.98 18.40
CA ILE A 445 21.87 18.97 18.88
C ILE A 445 21.53 20.32 19.50
N LYS A 446 20.43 20.92 19.06
CA LYS A 446 19.81 22.09 19.69
C LYS A 446 18.63 21.62 20.53
N SER A 447 18.63 21.92 21.83
CA SER A 447 17.62 21.50 22.81
C SER A 447 16.23 22.14 22.64
N ALA A 448 15.91 22.63 21.44
CA ALA A 448 14.65 23.28 21.07
C ALA A 448 14.01 22.64 19.83
N GLY A 449 14.28 21.35 19.60
CA GLY A 449 13.63 20.55 18.58
C GLY A 449 14.32 20.51 17.22
N GLN A 450 15.63 20.73 17.18
CA GLN A 450 16.43 20.63 15.97
C GLN A 450 17.77 19.95 16.25
N ALA A 451 18.17 19.04 15.39
CA ALA A 451 19.53 18.52 15.31
C ALA A 451 20.07 18.80 13.90
N VAL A 452 21.36 19.08 13.81
CA VAL A 452 22.08 19.26 12.54
C VAL A 452 23.17 18.22 12.50
N PHE A 453 23.05 17.29 11.56
CA PHE A 453 24.07 16.31 11.25
C PHE A 453 25.02 16.94 10.22
N GLU A 454 26.30 17.07 10.54
CA GLU A 454 27.31 17.70 9.68
C GLU A 454 28.55 16.81 9.54
N PHE A 455 28.91 16.45 8.31
CA PHE A 455 30.13 15.70 8.01
C PHE A 455 30.73 16.16 6.67
N ALA A 456 32.04 16.40 6.65
CA ALA A 456 32.77 16.83 5.46
C ALA A 456 32.13 18.04 4.71
N GLY A 457 31.50 18.97 5.44
CA GLY A 457 30.83 20.15 4.88
C GLY A 457 29.43 19.89 4.30
N THR A 458 28.96 18.65 4.36
CA THR A 458 27.56 18.29 4.11
C THR A 458 26.78 18.43 5.40
N TYR A 459 25.55 18.94 5.34
CA TYR A 459 24.66 18.97 6.50
C TYR A 459 23.25 18.48 6.20
N THR A 460 22.60 17.87 7.18
CA THR A 460 21.18 17.49 7.16
C THR A 460 20.52 18.00 8.42
N THR A 461 19.34 18.61 8.29
CA THR A 461 18.58 19.14 9.42
C THR A 461 17.50 18.15 9.83
N LEU A 462 17.48 17.76 11.10
CA LEU A 462 16.44 16.92 11.68
C LEU A 462 15.60 17.77 12.64
N ASN A 463 14.32 17.96 12.34
CA ASN A 463 13.38 18.69 13.18
C ASN A 463 12.46 17.70 13.89
N GLY A 464 12.36 17.82 15.22
CA GLY A 464 11.67 16.87 16.08
C GLY A 464 11.60 17.33 17.53
N ASN A 465 11.34 16.41 18.46
CA ASN A 465 11.51 16.67 19.89
C ASN A 465 12.61 15.77 20.44
N PHE A 466 13.76 16.36 20.75
CA PHE A 466 14.94 15.63 21.23
C PHE A 466 15.15 15.76 22.75
N VAL A 467 14.14 16.24 23.49
CA VAL A 467 14.20 16.29 24.96
C VAL A 467 14.08 14.87 25.51
N GLY A 468 14.95 14.52 26.46
CA GLY A 468 14.88 13.25 27.17
C GLY A 468 15.44 12.05 26.41
N GLY A 469 16.28 12.29 25.40
CA GLY A 469 17.01 11.25 24.68
C GLY A 469 18.22 11.80 23.96
N ASP A 470 18.90 10.93 23.22
CA ASP A 470 20.02 11.28 22.36
C ASP A 470 20.00 10.40 21.09
N PHE A 471 20.90 10.65 20.17
CA PHE A 471 21.01 9.88 18.95
C PHE A 471 22.05 8.77 19.06
N MET A 472 21.62 7.56 18.72
CA MET A 472 22.46 6.39 18.54
C MET A 472 23.02 6.40 17.11
N VAL A 473 24.31 6.11 16.97
CA VAL A 473 24.99 6.02 15.67
C VAL A 473 25.50 4.60 15.47
N ALA A 474 24.95 3.89 14.49
CA ALA A 474 25.32 2.54 14.13
C ALA A 474 26.13 2.53 12.82
N GLN A 475 27.44 2.41 12.93
CA GLN A 475 28.37 2.38 11.79
C GLN A 475 28.57 0.94 11.30
N ARG A 476 28.29 0.66 10.03
CA ARG A 476 28.35 -0.67 9.41
C ARG A 476 29.21 -0.68 8.13
N GLY A 477 29.75 -1.82 7.76
CA GLY A 477 30.61 -2.07 6.61
C GLY A 477 31.96 -1.35 6.62
N SER A 478 32.62 -1.43 5.46
CA SER A 478 33.87 -0.75 5.12
C SER A 478 33.95 -0.49 3.61
N GLY A 479 34.75 0.48 3.18
CA GLY A 479 34.86 0.81 1.75
C GLY A 479 33.52 1.20 1.14
N SER A 480 33.12 0.57 0.04
CA SER A 480 31.86 0.87 -0.66
C SER A 480 30.60 0.31 0.03
N SER A 481 30.74 -0.57 1.03
CA SER A 481 29.63 -1.06 1.85
C SER A 481 29.52 -0.33 3.19
N ALA A 482 30.36 0.70 3.41
CA ALA A 482 30.30 1.51 4.60
C ALA A 482 28.97 2.27 4.66
N ASP A 483 28.19 2.11 5.72
CA ASP A 483 26.93 2.82 5.93
C ASP A 483 26.84 3.26 7.39
N THR A 484 26.11 4.34 7.67
CA THR A 484 25.84 4.80 9.04
C THR A 484 24.35 4.99 9.25
N SER A 485 23.78 4.35 10.25
CA SER A 485 22.40 4.62 10.68
C SER A 485 22.40 5.52 11.90
N LEU A 486 21.48 6.48 11.92
CA LEU A 486 21.26 7.45 12.98
C LEU A 486 19.81 7.35 13.44
N ALA A 487 19.59 6.98 14.71
CA ALA A 487 18.26 6.88 15.30
C ALA A 487 18.18 7.69 16.60
N PHE A 488 17.03 8.33 16.87
CA PHE A 488 16.81 9.00 18.15
C PHE A 488 16.31 7.98 19.18
N VAL A 489 17.03 7.86 20.29
CA VAL A 489 16.75 6.88 21.35
C VAL A 489 16.52 7.62 22.67
N PRO A 490 15.43 7.32 23.40
CA PRO A 490 15.18 7.96 24.69
C PRO A 490 16.28 7.60 25.70
N TYR A 491 16.49 8.47 26.69
CA TYR A 491 17.34 8.12 27.81
C TYR A 491 16.70 7.01 28.63
N LEU A 492 17.54 6.14 29.17
CA LEU A 492 17.07 5.15 30.13
C LEU A 492 16.50 5.91 31.35
N PRO A 493 15.25 5.63 31.79
CA PRO A 493 14.76 6.20 33.03
C PRO A 493 15.62 5.75 34.20
N THR A 494 15.67 6.54 35.27
CA THR A 494 16.33 6.08 36.51
C THR A 494 15.55 4.90 37.07
N LEU A 495 16.20 3.74 37.10
CA LEU A 495 15.64 2.50 37.62
C LEU A 495 15.89 2.42 39.12
N VAL A 496 14.83 2.14 39.89
CA VAL A 496 14.87 2.11 41.36
C VAL A 496 14.03 0.94 41.83
N GLU A 497 14.63 0.09 42.66
CA GLU A 497 13.98 -1.05 43.31
C GLU A 497 12.58 -0.71 43.84
N ARG A 498 11.59 -1.51 43.43
CA ARG A 498 10.15 -1.43 43.73
C ARG A 498 9.46 -0.15 43.27
N GLN A 499 10.07 0.57 42.33
CA GLN A 499 9.46 1.74 41.73
C GLN A 499 9.17 1.49 40.25
N ALA A 500 7.92 1.12 39.99
CA ALA A 500 7.43 0.92 38.63
C ALA A 500 7.76 2.09 37.70
N VAL A 501 8.37 1.78 36.55
CA VAL A 501 8.49 2.74 35.45
C VAL A 501 7.13 2.99 34.81
N ALA A 502 6.97 4.16 34.20
CA ALA A 502 5.79 4.46 33.42
C ALA A 502 5.66 3.48 32.24
N SER A 503 4.45 2.95 32.00
CA SER A 503 4.22 1.98 30.93
C SER A 503 4.63 2.49 29.54
N SER A 504 4.57 3.80 29.31
CA SER A 504 5.01 4.44 28.07
C SER A 504 6.53 4.41 27.85
N ALA A 505 7.32 4.12 28.87
CA ALA A 505 8.78 3.99 28.77
C ALA A 505 9.22 2.54 28.48
N ILE A 506 8.32 1.55 28.62
CA ILE A 506 8.63 0.14 28.40
C ILE A 506 8.61 -0.15 26.89
N ASN A 507 9.78 -0.09 26.27
CA ASN A 507 9.95 -0.02 24.82
C ASN A 507 10.66 -1.24 24.19
N GLY A 508 11.06 -2.24 24.97
CA GLY A 508 11.89 -3.32 24.46
C GLY A 508 13.30 -2.83 24.12
N ILE A 509 13.83 -3.24 22.97
CA ILE A 509 15.07 -2.71 22.39
C ILE A 509 14.74 -1.48 21.53
N ALA A 510 15.18 -0.31 21.97
CA ALA A 510 14.83 0.98 21.37
C ALA A 510 15.50 1.22 20.01
N ASP A 511 16.66 0.61 19.78
CA ASP A 511 17.35 0.62 18.48
C ASP A 511 17.95 -0.77 18.19
N GLN A 512 17.19 -1.60 17.49
CA GLN A 512 17.66 -2.92 17.07
C GLN A 512 18.69 -2.84 15.93
N ALA A 513 18.72 -1.74 15.16
CA ALA A 513 19.68 -1.56 14.07
C ALA A 513 21.10 -1.40 14.63
N PHE A 514 21.26 -0.78 15.80
CA PHE A 514 22.51 -0.75 16.55
C PHE A 514 23.04 -2.15 16.88
N LEU A 515 22.15 -3.08 17.26
CA LEU A 515 22.50 -4.47 17.58
C LEU A 515 22.50 -5.41 16.36
N THR A 516 22.62 -4.87 15.15
CA THR A 516 22.67 -5.65 13.91
C THR A 516 24.07 -5.64 13.33
N GLY A 517 24.64 -6.82 13.13
CA GLY A 517 25.96 -7.02 12.59
C GLY A 517 26.08 -6.77 11.10
N ASP A 518 27.33 -6.56 10.70
CA ASP A 518 27.80 -6.38 9.33
C ASP A 518 28.98 -7.34 9.00
N GLY A 519 29.29 -8.28 9.91
CA GLY A 519 30.44 -9.16 9.85
C GLY A 519 31.79 -8.52 10.23
N SER A 520 31.80 -7.27 10.68
CA SER A 520 33.02 -6.52 11.03
C SER A 520 32.96 -5.83 12.40
N VAL A 521 31.79 -5.36 12.83
CA VAL A 521 31.58 -4.70 14.13
C VAL A 521 31.56 -5.75 15.23
N GLN A 522 32.46 -5.58 16.19
CA GLN A 522 32.46 -6.37 17.42
C GLN A 522 31.65 -5.66 18.49
N PHE A 523 30.89 -6.40 19.28
CA PHE A 523 30.11 -5.83 20.39
C PHE A 523 30.67 -6.27 21.75
N THR A 524 30.62 -5.38 22.72
CA THR A 524 30.95 -5.66 24.12
C THR A 524 29.72 -5.41 24.97
N MET A 525 29.42 -6.31 25.91
CA MET A 525 28.44 -6.10 26.97
C MET A 525 29.15 -5.83 28.29
N ASN A 526 28.71 -4.80 29.01
CA ASN A 526 29.11 -4.56 30.39
C ASN A 526 27.94 -4.84 31.33
N PHE A 527 28.23 -5.55 32.42
CA PHE A 527 27.30 -5.65 33.55
C PHE A 527 27.32 -4.34 34.32
N ASN A 528 26.17 -3.76 34.66
CA ASN A 528 26.11 -2.53 35.44
C ASN A 528 25.63 -2.78 36.86
N SER A 529 24.52 -3.48 37.02
CA SER A 529 23.94 -3.80 38.32
C SER A 529 22.96 -4.95 38.23
N ALA A 530 22.68 -5.57 39.37
CA ALA A 530 21.50 -6.40 39.57
C ALA A 530 20.97 -6.14 40.98
N VAL A 531 19.70 -5.78 41.06
CA VAL A 531 18.97 -5.65 42.32
C VAL A 531 17.74 -6.52 42.16
N SER A 532 17.88 -7.78 42.54
CA SER A 532 16.87 -8.82 42.38
C SER A 532 16.95 -9.78 43.56
N TRP A 533 15.86 -10.51 43.82
CA TRP A 533 15.85 -11.65 44.74
C TRP A 533 16.38 -12.95 44.13
N PHE A 534 16.42 -13.02 42.80
CA PHE A 534 16.83 -14.21 42.07
C PHE A 534 18.28 -14.12 41.61
N ALA A 535 18.97 -15.26 41.71
CA ALA A 535 20.28 -15.46 41.07
C ALA A 535 20.02 -15.82 39.60
N ASN A 536 19.76 -14.80 38.80
CA ASN A 536 19.41 -14.92 37.39
C ASN A 536 20.64 -15.29 36.56
N GLU A 537 20.42 -15.99 35.45
CA GLU A 537 21.44 -16.16 34.41
C GLU A 537 21.07 -15.29 33.20
N LEU A 538 22.02 -14.46 32.74
CA LEU A 538 21.84 -13.61 31.56
C LEU A 538 22.67 -14.17 30.39
N GLY A 539 22.05 -14.27 29.23
CA GLY A 539 22.68 -14.75 28.00
C GLY A 539 22.28 -13.96 26.76
N ASP A 540 22.91 -14.29 25.65
CA ASP A 540 22.64 -13.77 24.32
C ASP A 540 22.44 -14.86 23.28
N TYR A 541 21.89 -14.47 22.13
CA TYR A 541 21.78 -15.29 20.94
C TYR A 541 21.82 -14.42 19.69
N GLN A 542 22.14 -15.05 18.57
CA GLN A 542 22.07 -14.40 17.26
C GLN A 542 20.82 -14.84 16.50
N VAL A 543 20.27 -13.89 15.74
CA VAL A 543 19.09 -14.08 14.90
C VAL A 543 19.48 -13.78 13.47
N SER A 544 19.43 -14.80 12.62
CA SER A 544 19.68 -14.67 11.18
C SER A 544 18.63 -13.77 10.51
N PRO A 545 18.91 -13.25 9.30
CA PRO A 545 17.92 -12.47 8.53
C PRO A 545 16.60 -13.19 8.28
N ASP A 546 16.61 -14.53 8.21
CA ASP A 546 15.42 -15.37 8.09
C ASP A 546 14.67 -15.61 9.42
N GLY A 547 15.20 -15.07 10.53
CA GLY A 547 14.67 -15.20 11.88
C GLY A 547 15.21 -16.38 12.69
N THR A 548 16.07 -17.24 12.12
CA THR A 548 16.60 -18.43 12.82
C THR A 548 17.50 -18.04 14.00
N ILE A 549 17.24 -18.63 15.17
CA ILE A 549 18.01 -18.41 16.39
C ILE A 549 19.20 -19.40 16.44
N HIS A 550 20.39 -18.89 16.75
CA HIS A 550 21.63 -19.66 16.88
C HIS A 550 22.61 -18.97 17.84
N ASP A 551 23.76 -19.60 18.10
CA ASP A 551 24.83 -19.09 18.97
C ASP A 551 24.31 -18.61 20.33
N VAL A 552 23.64 -19.52 21.06
CA VAL A 552 23.04 -19.23 22.36
C VAL A 552 24.07 -19.44 23.46
N HIS A 553 24.40 -18.38 24.20
CA HIS A 553 25.44 -18.40 25.23
C HIS A 553 24.93 -17.86 26.57
N ILE A 554 25.52 -18.33 27.67
CA ILE A 554 25.39 -17.66 28.97
C ILE A 554 26.56 -16.72 29.14
N LEU A 555 26.25 -15.44 29.32
CA LEU A 555 27.24 -14.38 29.55
C LEU A 555 27.53 -14.26 31.05
N TYR A 556 26.48 -14.19 31.85
CA TYR A 556 26.56 -14.04 33.31
C TYR A 556 25.78 -15.17 33.98
N GLY A 557 26.49 -16.13 34.54
CA GLY A 557 25.90 -17.31 35.18
C GLY A 557 25.35 -17.09 36.59
N ASP A 558 25.58 -15.93 37.20
CA ASP A 558 24.95 -15.54 38.48
C ASP A 558 24.92 -14.00 38.57
N SER A 559 23.74 -13.41 38.39
CA SER A 559 23.55 -11.95 38.45
C SER A 559 23.90 -11.35 39.81
N LEU A 560 23.86 -12.12 40.89
CA LEU A 560 24.15 -11.66 42.26
C LEU A 560 25.63 -11.80 42.64
N ALA A 561 26.44 -12.47 41.79
CA ALA A 561 27.85 -12.76 42.08
C ALA A 561 28.78 -12.55 40.86
N VAL A 562 28.54 -11.50 40.06
CA VAL A 562 29.40 -11.15 38.93
C VAL A 562 30.78 -10.70 39.41
N GLY A 563 31.82 -11.46 39.05
CA GLY A 563 33.20 -11.12 39.40
C GLY A 563 33.76 -9.96 38.57
N SER A 564 34.72 -9.22 39.11
CA SER A 564 35.30 -8.05 38.43
C SER A 564 35.94 -8.36 37.06
N ALA A 565 36.44 -9.58 36.87
CA ALA A 565 37.00 -10.04 35.60
C ALA A 565 35.93 -10.40 34.54
N GLN A 566 34.68 -10.56 34.97
CA GLN A 566 33.53 -10.86 34.11
C GLN A 566 32.69 -9.61 33.82
N GLN A 567 33.04 -8.45 34.37
CA GLN A 567 32.26 -7.21 34.24
C GLN A 567 32.03 -6.78 32.79
N SER A 568 32.91 -7.18 31.88
CA SER A 568 32.90 -6.81 30.47
C SER A 568 33.17 -8.05 29.61
N LEU A 569 32.24 -8.39 28.72
CA LEU A 569 32.27 -9.60 27.91
C LEU A 569 32.08 -9.25 26.43
N ASN A 570 32.77 -10.00 25.57
CA ASN A 570 32.68 -9.86 24.13
C ASN A 570 31.48 -10.64 23.60
N LEU A 571 30.57 -9.99 22.89
CA LEU A 571 29.41 -10.61 22.22
C LEU A 571 29.74 -11.10 20.79
N GLY A 572 31.02 -11.02 20.40
CA GLY A 572 31.50 -11.42 19.10
C GLY A 572 31.24 -10.39 18.00
N THR A 573 31.31 -10.87 16.76
CA THR A 573 31.17 -10.08 15.54
C THR A 573 30.05 -10.69 14.71
N PRO A 574 28.78 -10.31 14.93
CA PRO A 574 27.67 -10.86 14.18
C PRO A 574 27.82 -10.55 12.69
N GLY A 575 27.48 -11.52 11.86
CA GLY A 575 27.48 -11.44 10.41
C GLY A 575 26.49 -10.41 9.85
N VAL A 576 26.54 -10.19 8.54
CA VAL A 576 25.69 -9.21 7.85
C VAL A 576 24.21 -9.50 8.09
N GLY A 577 23.52 -8.53 8.69
CA GLY A 577 22.08 -8.61 8.99
C GLY A 577 21.72 -9.54 10.16
N GLN A 578 22.72 -10.15 10.83
CA GLN A 578 22.47 -10.93 12.04
C GLN A 578 22.21 -9.98 13.20
N ARG A 579 21.11 -10.20 13.92
CA ARG A 579 20.70 -9.38 15.07
C ARG A 579 21.09 -10.08 16.36
N ILE A 580 21.61 -9.33 17.33
CA ILE A 580 21.82 -9.84 18.69
C ILE A 580 20.50 -9.73 19.47
N GLY A 581 20.12 -10.82 20.14
CA GLY A 581 19.08 -10.89 21.14
C GLY A 581 19.63 -11.29 22.50
N PHE A 582 18.88 -10.99 23.55
CA PHE A 582 19.25 -11.32 24.92
C PHE A 582 18.16 -12.12 25.59
N PHE A 583 18.52 -12.90 26.60
CA PHE A 583 17.58 -13.62 27.43
C PHE A 583 18.04 -13.72 28.88
N LEU A 584 17.06 -13.78 29.79
CA LEU A 584 17.26 -13.94 31.22
C LEU A 584 16.53 -15.21 31.67
N VAL A 585 17.28 -16.14 32.29
CA VAL A 585 16.73 -17.33 32.95
C VAL A 585 16.44 -16.97 34.41
N GLN A 586 15.15 -16.88 34.75
CA GLN A 586 14.72 -16.49 36.09
C GLN A 586 15.27 -17.47 37.13
N ASN A 587 16.02 -16.96 38.12
CA ASN A 587 16.66 -17.76 39.17
C ASN A 587 17.49 -18.96 38.65
N GLY A 588 18.00 -18.85 37.41
CA GLY A 588 18.62 -19.95 36.68
C GLY A 588 19.76 -20.60 37.46
N PHE A 589 20.60 -19.80 38.12
CA PHE A 589 21.76 -20.32 38.84
C PHE A 589 21.38 -21.22 40.01
N ASN A 590 20.36 -20.85 40.79
CA ASN A 590 19.92 -21.69 41.91
C ASN A 590 19.21 -22.96 41.45
N VAL A 591 18.55 -22.93 40.28
CA VAL A 591 17.79 -24.05 39.74
C VAL A 591 18.69 -25.04 38.98
N TYR A 592 19.60 -24.53 38.16
CA TYR A 592 20.42 -25.33 37.24
C TYR A 592 21.93 -25.31 37.56
N GLY A 593 22.39 -24.44 38.46
CA GLY A 593 23.81 -24.14 38.61
C GLY A 593 24.39 -23.51 37.35
N ALA A 594 25.72 -23.50 37.22
CA ALA A 594 26.36 -23.04 36.00
C ALA A 594 25.92 -23.90 34.79
N LEU A 595 25.21 -23.27 33.86
CA LEU A 595 24.84 -23.88 32.59
C LEU A 595 26.07 -24.05 31.67
N PRO A 596 26.16 -25.17 30.94
CA PRO A 596 27.20 -25.40 29.94
C PRO A 596 26.98 -24.55 28.68
N ASP A 597 28.05 -24.34 27.92
CA ASP A 597 28.03 -23.64 26.63
C ASP A 597 27.62 -24.59 25.48
N ASP A 598 26.44 -25.22 25.61
CA ASP A 598 25.87 -26.16 24.64
C ASP A 598 24.36 -25.91 24.39
N LEU A 599 23.99 -24.63 24.43
CA LEU A 599 22.59 -24.19 24.48
C LEU A 599 21.98 -23.92 23.10
N SER A 600 20.67 -24.05 23.03
CA SER A 600 19.84 -23.68 21.87
C SER A 600 18.42 -23.35 22.32
N PHE A 601 17.72 -22.52 21.55
CA PHE A 601 16.27 -22.35 21.70
C PHE A 601 15.53 -23.21 20.69
N VAL A 602 14.68 -24.11 21.18
CA VAL A 602 13.87 -25.02 20.35
C VAL A 602 12.40 -24.75 20.59
N ALA A 603 11.54 -25.10 19.62
CA ALA A 603 10.11 -25.13 19.86
C ALA A 603 9.77 -26.14 20.97
N GLN A 604 8.79 -25.85 21.81
CA GLN A 604 8.37 -26.78 22.86
C GLN A 604 8.05 -28.17 22.30
N GLY A 605 8.72 -29.21 22.83
CA GLY A 605 8.60 -30.59 22.34
C GLY A 605 9.39 -30.92 21.07
N GLY A 606 10.09 -29.95 20.46
CA GLY A 606 11.03 -30.14 19.36
C GLY A 606 12.48 -30.30 19.82
N SER A 607 13.39 -30.50 18.86
CA SER A 607 14.83 -30.65 19.12
C SER A 607 15.71 -29.88 18.13
N THR A 608 15.11 -29.07 17.26
CA THR A 608 15.81 -28.26 16.27
C THR A 608 15.75 -26.78 16.66
N PRO A 609 16.81 -26.00 16.41
CA PRO A 609 16.79 -24.55 16.63
C PRO A 609 15.56 -23.91 15.99
N SER A 610 14.92 -23.01 16.74
CA SER A 610 13.69 -22.36 16.34
C SER A 610 13.94 -20.97 15.75
N ASN A 611 12.84 -20.27 15.45
CA ASN A 611 12.83 -18.96 14.82
C ASN A 611 12.15 -17.93 15.74
N VAL A 612 12.58 -16.68 15.69
CA VAL A 612 11.94 -15.58 16.45
C VAL A 612 10.49 -15.32 16.04
N ASN A 613 10.10 -15.77 14.84
CA ASN A 613 8.76 -15.66 14.29
C ASN A 613 7.92 -16.94 14.51
N SER A 614 8.36 -17.86 15.38
CA SER A 614 7.62 -19.09 15.64
C SER A 614 6.35 -18.81 16.45
N ASP A 615 5.23 -19.39 16.02
CA ASP A 615 3.97 -19.37 16.78
C ASP A 615 3.99 -20.32 17.99
N THR A 616 5.05 -21.12 18.14
CA THR A 616 5.19 -22.08 19.24
C THR A 616 6.12 -21.51 20.32
N PRO A 617 5.75 -21.60 21.61
CA PRO A 617 6.62 -21.19 22.70
C PRO A 617 8.02 -21.83 22.60
N LEU A 618 9.05 -21.03 22.85
CA LEU A 618 10.42 -21.49 22.87
C LEU A 618 10.80 -22.06 24.24
N VAL A 619 11.68 -23.06 24.22
CA VAL A 619 12.27 -23.66 25.41
C VAL A 619 13.78 -23.64 25.25
N LEU A 620 14.50 -23.24 26.30
CA LEU A 620 15.95 -23.36 26.36
C LEU A 620 16.34 -24.83 26.49
N GLN A 621 17.21 -25.31 25.61
CA GLN A 621 17.71 -26.67 25.60
C GLN A 621 19.23 -26.67 25.74
N SER A 622 19.73 -27.51 26.65
CA SER A 622 21.14 -27.90 26.71
C SER A 622 21.33 -29.25 26.04
N ALA A 623 22.35 -29.40 25.21
CA ALA A 623 22.65 -30.69 24.58
C ALA A 623 22.99 -31.77 25.63
N SER A 624 23.67 -31.40 26.71
CA SER A 624 24.05 -32.30 27.80
C SER A 624 22.99 -32.48 28.89
N ARG A 625 22.04 -31.54 29.05
CA ARG A 625 21.02 -31.58 30.13
C ARG A 625 19.57 -31.67 29.65
N GLY A 626 19.32 -31.62 28.35
CA GLY A 626 17.97 -31.63 27.77
C GLY A 626 17.25 -30.28 27.89
N GLN A 627 15.92 -30.30 27.75
CA GLN A 627 15.09 -29.09 27.83
C GLN A 627 14.95 -28.58 29.28
N LEU A 628 15.24 -27.29 29.48
CA LEU A 628 15.29 -26.61 30.77
C LEU A 628 13.98 -25.87 31.05
N THR A 629 12.96 -26.60 31.53
CA THR A 629 11.56 -26.10 31.67
C THR A 629 11.14 -25.73 33.10
N SER A 630 12.04 -25.85 34.07
CA SER A 630 11.72 -25.66 35.49
C SER A 630 11.58 -24.20 35.92
N THR A 631 11.98 -23.26 35.07
CA THR A 631 11.87 -21.82 35.31
C THR A 631 11.60 -21.09 34.00
N GLN A 632 11.14 -19.85 34.11
CA GLN A 632 10.80 -19.01 32.97
C GLN A 632 12.06 -18.42 32.33
N VAL A 633 12.04 -18.28 31.01
CA VAL A 633 13.01 -17.49 30.26
C VAL A 633 12.30 -16.26 29.71
N PHE A 634 12.93 -15.10 29.86
CA PHE A 634 12.48 -13.82 29.33
C PHE A 634 13.46 -13.32 28.27
N HIS A 635 12.95 -12.77 27.18
CA HIS A 635 13.72 -12.39 26.00
C HIS A 635 13.63 -10.89 25.73
N SER A 636 14.66 -10.32 25.11
CA SER A 636 14.62 -8.96 24.59
C SER A 636 13.65 -8.79 23.43
N PHE A 637 13.39 -9.85 22.66
CA PHE A 637 12.37 -9.90 21.62
C PHE A 637 11.01 -10.23 22.23
N ALA A 638 10.10 -9.23 22.24
CA ALA A 638 8.80 -9.33 22.88
C ALA A 638 7.94 -10.51 22.39
N ALA A 639 8.02 -10.84 21.09
CA ALA A 639 7.29 -11.96 20.49
C ALA A 639 7.60 -13.32 21.12
N LEU A 640 8.77 -13.46 21.78
CA LEU A 640 9.18 -14.68 22.46
C LEU A 640 8.72 -14.76 23.92
N ASN A 641 8.20 -13.66 24.46
CA ASN A 641 7.73 -13.58 25.83
C ASN A 641 6.26 -13.97 25.94
N PRO A 642 5.83 -14.46 27.12
CA PRO A 642 4.40 -14.62 27.42
C PRO A 642 3.61 -13.36 27.10
N ASP A 643 2.48 -13.53 26.41
CA ASP A 643 1.56 -12.47 25.97
C ASP A 643 2.19 -11.37 25.09
N GLY A 644 3.36 -11.62 24.49
CA GLY A 644 4.06 -10.64 23.66
C GLY A 644 4.64 -9.45 24.43
N ALA A 645 4.88 -9.62 25.74
CA ALA A 645 5.29 -8.53 26.61
C ALA A 645 6.75 -8.09 26.38
N ASN A 646 7.00 -6.77 26.48
CA ASN A 646 8.35 -6.22 26.58
C ASN A 646 8.91 -6.47 27.99
N GLN A 647 9.75 -7.49 28.13
CA GLN A 647 10.43 -7.83 29.39
C GLN A 647 11.76 -7.10 29.59
N VAL A 648 12.06 -6.22 28.63
CA VAL A 648 13.16 -5.29 28.71
C VAL A 648 12.67 -3.89 28.42
N LEU A 649 13.35 -2.92 29.00
CA LEU A 649 13.32 -1.55 28.52
C LEU A 649 14.75 -1.14 28.24
N SER A 650 14.93 -0.26 27.26
CA SER A 650 16.26 0.21 26.89
C SER A 650 16.27 1.68 26.55
N GLY A 651 17.46 2.26 26.63
CA GLY A 651 17.69 3.66 26.38
C GLY A 651 19.17 3.99 26.42
N MET A 652 19.49 5.24 26.13
CA MET A 652 20.86 5.72 26.16
C MET A 652 21.19 6.36 27.51
N MET A 653 22.47 6.42 27.82
CA MET A 653 23.00 7.43 28.74
C MET A 653 23.46 8.67 27.94
N PRO A 654 23.64 9.85 28.57
CA PRO A 654 23.95 11.10 27.87
C PRO A 654 25.23 11.12 27.00
N SER A 655 26.01 10.05 26.94
CA SER A 655 27.22 9.93 26.12
C SER A 655 26.95 9.58 24.65
N GLY A 656 25.79 9.03 24.31
CA GLY A 656 25.48 8.70 22.92
C GLY A 656 26.10 7.39 22.39
N GLN A 657 26.79 6.61 23.23
CA GLN A 657 27.69 5.52 22.78
C GLN A 657 27.23 4.11 23.13
N ASP A 658 26.47 3.96 24.21
CA ASP A 658 26.07 2.67 24.74
C ASP A 658 24.56 2.56 24.80
N LEU A 659 24.03 1.40 24.40
CA LEU A 659 22.64 1.04 24.64
C LEU A 659 22.53 0.36 26.00
N PHE A 660 21.83 0.97 26.95
CA PHE A 660 21.51 0.35 28.23
C PHE A 660 20.23 -0.45 28.13
N ILE A 661 20.20 -1.60 28.80
CA ILE A 661 19.08 -2.54 28.81
C ILE A 661 18.83 -2.93 30.26
N GLY A 662 17.64 -2.63 30.76
CA GLY A 662 17.12 -3.13 32.03
C GLY A 662 16.18 -4.30 31.78
N PHE A 663 16.31 -5.35 32.58
CA PHE A 663 15.47 -6.53 32.55
C PHE A 663 14.54 -6.56 33.75
N GLU A 664 13.34 -7.05 33.49
CA GLU A 664 12.50 -7.67 34.51
C GLU A 664 12.79 -9.16 34.59
N ASP A 665 12.77 -9.70 35.81
CA ASP A 665 12.97 -11.11 36.05
C ASP A 665 11.69 -11.86 36.42
N THR A 666 10.54 -11.19 36.39
CA THR A 666 9.21 -11.81 36.53
C THR A 666 8.25 -11.36 35.42
N GLN A 667 7.13 -12.06 35.27
CA GLN A 667 6.09 -11.63 34.31
C GLN A 667 5.53 -10.26 34.72
N LEU A 668 5.39 -9.31 33.79
CA LEU A 668 4.89 -7.96 34.06
C LEU A 668 3.53 -7.87 34.80
N SER A 669 2.73 -8.94 34.76
CA SER A 669 1.47 -9.03 35.53
C SER A 669 1.67 -9.25 37.03
N ARG A 670 2.87 -9.64 37.44
CA ARG A 670 3.30 -9.95 38.81
C ARG A 670 4.56 -9.20 39.24
N SER A 671 5.23 -8.53 38.31
CA SER A 671 6.42 -7.73 38.58
C SER A 671 6.07 -6.35 39.14
N ASP A 672 7.03 -5.75 39.83
CA ASP A 672 7.02 -4.37 40.30
C ASP A 672 7.48 -3.37 39.23
N ARG A 673 7.91 -3.85 38.06
CA ARG A 673 8.10 -3.08 36.82
C ARG A 673 9.18 -2.01 36.94
N ASP A 674 10.22 -2.23 37.72
CA ASP A 674 11.33 -1.32 37.94
C ASP A 674 12.56 -1.57 37.03
N PHE A 675 12.64 -2.73 36.38
CA PHE A 675 13.60 -3.20 35.37
C PHE A 675 15.07 -3.14 35.82
N ASN A 676 15.33 -3.07 37.13
CA ASN A 676 16.67 -3.07 37.71
C ASN A 676 17.13 -4.46 38.20
N ASP A 677 16.37 -5.53 37.92
CA ASP A 677 16.74 -6.90 38.27
C ASP A 677 18.09 -7.27 37.67
N VAL A 678 18.29 -6.92 36.40
CA VAL A 678 19.59 -6.94 35.72
C VAL A 678 19.69 -5.75 34.78
N VAL A 679 20.75 -4.97 34.91
CA VAL A 679 21.05 -3.83 34.04
C VAL A 679 22.39 -4.05 33.37
N VAL A 680 22.40 -4.01 32.04
CA VAL A 680 23.59 -4.14 31.20
C VAL A 680 23.67 -3.00 30.20
N SER A 681 24.86 -2.79 29.64
CA SER A 681 25.08 -1.86 28.55
C SER A 681 25.85 -2.54 27.43
N VAL A 682 25.48 -2.22 26.19
CA VAL A 682 26.10 -2.77 24.98
C VAL A 682 26.81 -1.66 24.23
N HIS A 683 28.07 -1.91 23.89
CA HIS A 683 28.93 -1.01 23.16
C HIS A 683 29.34 -1.64 21.82
N ALA A 684 29.34 -0.85 20.74
CA ALA A 684 29.88 -1.25 19.45
C ALA A 684 31.36 -0.87 19.37
N ASN A 685 32.26 -1.86 19.41
CA ASN A 685 33.71 -1.66 19.32
C ASN A 685 34.12 -1.42 17.86
N LYS A 686 33.89 -0.20 17.35
CA LYS A 686 34.47 0.22 16.07
C LYS A 686 35.65 1.14 16.32
N GLY A 687 36.82 0.78 15.79
CA GLY A 687 37.99 1.65 15.80
C GLY A 687 37.62 2.95 15.09
N ILE A 688 37.86 4.08 15.75
CA ILE A 688 37.73 5.41 15.15
C ILE A 688 38.77 5.48 14.02
N GLY A 689 38.35 5.17 12.80
CA GLY A 689 39.17 5.23 11.59
C GLY A 689 39.23 6.64 11.03
#